data_AF-A0AA39KPH7-F1
#
_entry.id   AF-A0AA39KPH7-F1
#
_cell.length_a   1.000
_cell.length_b   1.000
_cell.length_c   1.000
_cell.angle_alpha   90.00
_cell.angle_beta   90.00
_cell.angle_gamma   90.00
#
_symmetry.space_group_name_H-M   'P 1'
#
loop_
_entity.id
_entity.type
_entity.pdbx_description
1 polymer ?
#
loop_
_entity_poly.entity_id
_entity_poly.type
_entity_poly.pdbx_seq_one_letter_code
_entity_poly.pdbx_strand_id
1 'polypeptide(L)'
;MASQLVKELDAASLIILAPPNQISSEQRHAAEEIFMNFRMTKMPYQLCRDILETSKMDFVLYESVRLIKSALIKEWKLLSSDDIDLLRNYLFHYNLNKPTLAPFVREQITQVIAIMVKRKSVEDDGAICNAVLNEIELMIINGDLQQQLLGCSLILALLQEYTMSTKTTDIGLTTDVHQTAKKTFEHSSSKRIFKFCVNALSELTKNEITETQLPLIKQLTIINRNAVFTSIKAQIIAITKATPSLYLDQSWKEIILDPTVIQLFFTLYWKIRTNLQIAHHARTCLRQLATLNGFDTKYRQERLQYLNEYLNGFIKLVSSINIIDQEAPGMAKIIHGILIYFDVELKSLSTELRASFIDQMMRLTHTCSEGASQEESLYADDCFYMRALEKMLDNWYSVLKHEYLCLEKDVEQYAAQVFNLYVKFRLSPPDGNRRISDKELTKEVVEFEENDREKYKYQLQLIGNIARKAVGHSLTLLIQLLESRATKLHHELSQVPTDPKCNLNISMNLENLYEDIHWLVLLSGHVLCMESRGEVAMIPAELIKHSIAQKKNDKLDPNMSLQLFVSPQSNLSEISANSKSFDHAIRLAAVVFRLAEIEKMAIKGNISYILSPELSSTIIWFFRRWTLNYLLPDEDIYHEMSPTFFHAFGGESIGAQWTIDFLLEKIHENITTFIGEEQLIKDVIKLFLALVKSKPKFPDKTLCVLKSDRLGQLIDLAIKNHLAFPQAAKRGLLCAIAIIGGALKNDDEERYWSQTIKLLVDRFNQVLSGNGSVPSPHQEDVKIQIIDLLDCFIGVAKGVETSTAHSIFRHVKPVLFLLPNLLTHYHHYQVIVQLILKFLYVCSRRMLNCLNEQEKNEFYQCCIQAIEAYARCNINRVSVDTTDEENTFQDIVVFMRLLRELLTTNSPTCSDLSGNGSEQNFNTSSADVFVAGLNVIMPMMTMELLKFPSLCNEYYQMISRLSTVNPNKICNLQGDLHRQLMNSIELGLVSFDSEITEICCHIIKNVAEHIAENISADQPNYQMMAPFMNLLMNLILSRRIDCNLVSNVGSTLFCLMYCYHEEFIKLVAEFLVAQPNPEIAGKWTSAFANLTADIQFPVHGQSVALMKFRKNFEEFIVNVLNLSAIQ
;
A
#
# COMPACT_ATOMS: atom_id res chain seq x y z
N MET A 1 49.30 25.31 -13.44
CA MET A 1 47.91 25.01 -13.85
C MET A 1 47.13 24.43 -12.67
N ALA A 2 47.56 23.31 -12.04
CA ALA A 2 46.90 22.73 -10.86
C ALA A 2 46.74 23.70 -9.66
N SER A 3 47.77 24.51 -9.35
CA SER A 3 47.71 25.46 -8.22
C SER A 3 46.72 26.62 -8.39
N GLN A 4 46.37 26.97 -9.63
CA GLN A 4 45.37 28.00 -9.92
C GLN A 4 43.96 27.42 -9.80
N LEU A 5 43.76 26.20 -10.34
CA LEU A 5 42.50 25.47 -10.20
C LEU A 5 42.16 25.17 -8.74
N VAL A 6 43.12 24.79 -7.91
CA VAL A 6 42.90 24.57 -6.46
C VAL A 6 42.37 25.84 -5.79
N LYS A 7 42.92 27.02 -6.12
CA LYS A 7 42.45 28.29 -5.55
C LYS A 7 41.04 28.64 -6.02
N GLU A 8 40.72 28.37 -7.28
CA GLU A 8 39.38 28.59 -7.83
C GLU A 8 38.35 27.66 -7.19
N LEU A 9 38.68 26.37 -7.01
CA LEU A 9 37.85 25.39 -6.33
C LEU A 9 37.66 25.71 -4.84
N ASP A 10 38.74 26.10 -4.15
CA ASP A 10 38.68 26.52 -2.74
C ASP A 10 37.77 27.75 -2.59
N ALA A 11 37.92 28.76 -3.47
CA ALA A 11 37.05 29.95 -3.45
C ALA A 11 35.59 29.61 -3.77
N ALA A 12 35.33 28.78 -4.79
CA ALA A 12 33.99 28.31 -5.12
C ALA A 12 33.35 27.50 -3.98
N SER A 13 34.15 26.69 -3.27
CA SER A 13 33.66 25.91 -2.13
C SER A 13 33.15 26.79 -0.98
N LEU A 14 33.82 27.91 -0.72
CA LEU A 14 33.39 28.87 0.29
C LEU A 14 32.06 29.53 -0.08
N ILE A 15 31.81 29.76 -1.37
CA ILE A 15 30.56 30.32 -1.89
C ILE A 15 29.41 29.28 -1.78
N ILE A 16 29.66 28.02 -2.14
CA ILE A 16 28.61 26.98 -2.09
C ILE A 16 28.19 26.67 -0.65
N LEU A 17 29.14 26.64 0.28
CA LEU A 17 28.91 26.28 1.68
C LEU A 17 28.44 27.45 2.56
N ALA A 18 28.52 28.68 2.06
CA ALA A 18 28.09 29.84 2.82
C ALA A 18 26.55 29.90 2.94
N PRO A 19 26.03 30.57 3.98
CA PRO A 19 24.61 30.67 4.23
C PRO A 19 23.86 31.22 3.01
N PRO A 20 22.73 30.62 2.59
CA PRO A 20 22.04 30.96 1.34
C PRO A 20 21.52 32.40 1.30
N ASN A 21 21.33 33.02 2.47
CA ASN A 21 20.93 34.40 2.68
C ASN A 21 22.06 35.43 2.50
N GLN A 22 23.31 35.00 2.33
CA GLN A 22 24.48 35.88 2.19
C GLN A 22 25.05 35.92 0.76
N ILE A 23 24.53 35.08 -0.14
CA ILE A 23 25.08 34.88 -1.49
C ILE A 23 23.96 34.96 -2.51
N SER A 24 24.19 35.67 -3.61
CA SER A 24 23.20 35.78 -4.67
C SER A 24 23.05 34.45 -5.43
N SER A 25 21.87 34.22 -6.02
CA SER A 25 21.64 33.05 -6.87
C SER A 25 22.67 32.96 -8.01
N GLU A 26 23.09 34.11 -8.55
CA GLU A 26 24.10 34.19 -9.62
C GLU A 26 25.49 33.75 -9.14
N GLN A 27 25.94 34.22 -7.97
CA GLN A 27 27.23 33.83 -7.40
C GLN A 27 27.27 32.34 -7.09
N ARG A 28 26.16 31.80 -6.57
CA ARG A 28 26.03 30.37 -6.28
C ARG A 28 26.04 29.55 -7.57
N HIS A 29 25.33 29.97 -8.61
CA HIS A 29 25.32 29.31 -9.90
C HIS A 29 26.70 29.30 -10.57
N ALA A 30 27.41 30.44 -10.52
CA ALA A 30 28.78 30.53 -11.03
C ALA A 30 29.75 29.59 -10.28
N ALA A 31 29.62 29.48 -8.96
CA ALA A 31 30.42 28.54 -8.17
C ALA A 31 30.07 27.07 -8.49
N GLU A 32 28.79 26.76 -8.69
CA GLU A 32 28.33 25.42 -9.13
C GLU A 32 28.88 25.06 -10.51
N GLU A 33 28.90 26.01 -11.45
CA GLU A 33 29.44 25.81 -12.80
C GLU A 33 30.93 25.42 -12.76
N ILE A 34 31.73 26.01 -11.87
CA ILE A 34 33.14 25.63 -11.67
C ILE A 34 33.26 24.15 -11.27
N PHE A 35 32.44 23.67 -10.33
CA PHE A 35 32.44 22.25 -9.96
C PHE A 35 31.87 21.34 -11.05
N MET A 36 30.89 21.81 -11.83
CA MET A 36 30.37 21.06 -12.99
C MET A 36 31.45 20.87 -14.05
N ASN A 37 32.21 21.93 -14.37
CA ASN A 37 33.35 21.85 -15.27
C ASN A 37 34.44 20.93 -14.73
N PHE A 38 34.75 21.02 -13.43
CA PHE A 38 35.70 20.12 -12.77
C PHE A 38 35.28 18.65 -12.89
N ARG A 39 34.00 18.33 -12.70
CA ARG A 39 33.45 16.97 -12.82
C ARG A 39 33.54 16.38 -14.24
N MET A 40 33.73 17.21 -15.25
CA MET A 40 33.88 16.79 -16.65
C MET A 40 35.34 16.52 -17.04
N THR A 41 36.29 16.71 -16.11
CA THR A 41 37.72 16.47 -16.38
C THR A 41 38.00 15.00 -16.68
N LYS A 42 38.67 14.72 -17.81
CA LYS A 42 39.09 13.37 -18.23
C LYS A 42 40.43 12.99 -17.61
N MET A 43 40.64 11.69 -17.35
CA MET A 43 41.86 11.17 -16.71
C MET A 43 42.31 12.00 -15.48
N PRO A 44 41.42 12.28 -14.52
CA PRO A 44 41.66 13.27 -13.46
C PRO A 44 42.63 12.79 -12.36
N TYR A 45 43.19 11.59 -12.47
CA TYR A 45 43.88 10.90 -11.38
C TYR A 45 45.08 11.69 -10.82
N GLN A 46 45.97 12.20 -11.67
CA GLN A 46 47.11 12.97 -11.20
C GLN A 46 46.69 14.33 -10.63
N LEU A 47 45.74 15.00 -11.29
CA LEU A 47 45.19 16.26 -10.83
C LEU A 47 44.55 16.13 -9.44
N CYS A 48 43.71 15.11 -9.24
CA CYS A 48 43.08 14.87 -7.94
C CYS A 48 44.10 14.49 -6.87
N ARG A 49 45.18 13.78 -7.19
CA ARG A 49 46.29 13.52 -6.24
C ARG A 49 46.94 14.85 -5.81
N ASP A 50 47.23 15.72 -6.76
CA ASP A 50 47.82 17.02 -6.47
C ASP A 50 46.87 17.88 -5.59
N ILE A 51 45.57 17.85 -5.86
CA ILE A 51 44.55 18.56 -5.05
C ILE A 51 44.48 17.97 -3.63
N LEU A 52 44.49 16.64 -3.49
CA LEU A 52 44.46 15.96 -2.19
C LEU A 52 45.67 16.31 -1.30
N GLU A 53 46.83 16.57 -1.89
CA GLU A 53 48.00 16.98 -1.11
C GLU A 53 48.08 18.49 -0.84
N THR A 54 47.39 19.32 -1.62
CA THR A 54 47.55 20.78 -1.56
C THR A 54 46.37 21.51 -0.93
N SER A 55 45.14 21.10 -1.20
CA SER A 55 43.95 21.76 -0.65
C SER A 55 43.74 21.42 0.82
N LYS A 56 43.20 22.39 1.57
CA LYS A 56 42.80 22.23 2.98
C LYS A 56 41.29 22.22 3.16
N MET A 57 40.52 22.36 2.08
CA MET A 57 39.06 22.47 2.11
C MET A 57 38.42 21.08 1.96
N ASP A 58 37.76 20.58 3.01
CA ASP A 58 37.19 19.23 3.02
C ASP A 58 36.20 18.96 1.87
N PHE A 59 35.45 19.99 1.44
CA PHE A 59 34.53 19.89 0.31
C PHE A 59 35.25 19.69 -1.03
N VAL A 60 36.38 20.36 -1.24
CA VAL A 60 37.21 20.19 -2.46
C VAL A 60 37.87 18.82 -2.45
N LEU A 61 38.34 18.35 -1.29
CA LEU A 61 38.85 16.98 -1.13
C LEU A 61 37.76 15.94 -1.45
N TYR A 62 36.54 16.13 -0.94
CA TYR A 62 35.39 15.27 -1.23
C TYR A 62 35.03 15.24 -2.72
N GLU A 63 34.92 16.39 -3.37
CA GLU A 63 34.62 16.47 -4.81
C GLU A 63 35.75 15.87 -5.66
N SER A 64 37.00 15.99 -5.24
CA SER A 64 38.15 15.35 -5.91
C SER A 64 38.06 13.82 -5.85
N VAL A 65 37.71 13.26 -4.69
CA VAL A 65 37.50 11.82 -4.53
C VAL A 65 36.27 11.34 -5.30
N ARG A 66 35.19 12.14 -5.35
CA ARG A 66 34.02 11.86 -6.19
C ARG A 66 34.35 11.87 -7.68
N LEU A 67 35.21 12.80 -8.11
CA LEU A 67 35.68 12.83 -9.48
C LEU A 67 36.49 11.58 -9.80
N ILE A 68 37.43 11.19 -8.92
CA ILE A 68 38.14 9.90 -9.03
C ILE A 68 37.12 8.77 -9.17
N LYS A 69 36.15 8.63 -8.26
CA LYS A 69 35.10 7.59 -8.32
C LYS A 69 34.43 7.53 -9.70
N SER A 70 33.93 8.67 -10.17
CA SER A 70 33.18 8.75 -11.43
C SER A 70 34.04 8.44 -12.65
N ALA A 71 35.29 8.92 -12.69
CA ALA A 71 36.24 8.63 -13.75
C ALA A 71 36.63 7.15 -13.73
N LEU A 72 36.88 6.58 -12.55
CA LEU A 72 37.27 5.19 -12.35
C LEU A 72 36.19 4.20 -12.83
N ILE A 73 34.91 4.55 -12.71
CA ILE A 73 33.80 3.74 -13.25
C ILE A 73 33.77 3.77 -14.79
N LYS A 74 34.00 4.94 -15.39
CA LYS A 74 33.94 5.19 -16.84
C LYS A 74 35.18 4.69 -17.58
N GLU A 75 36.35 4.99 -17.03
CA GLU A 75 37.68 4.84 -17.66
C GLU A 75 38.40 3.56 -17.21
N TRP A 76 37.78 2.68 -16.42
CA TRP A 76 38.40 1.45 -15.87
C TRP A 76 39.18 0.64 -16.92
N LYS A 77 38.58 0.41 -18.10
CA LYS A 77 39.19 -0.38 -19.20
C LYS A 77 40.35 0.33 -19.90
N LEU A 78 40.60 1.61 -19.62
CA LEU A 78 41.69 2.41 -20.18
C LEU A 78 42.93 2.42 -19.26
N LEU A 79 42.78 2.01 -18.01
CA LEU A 79 43.86 2.00 -17.02
C LEU A 79 44.64 0.69 -17.07
N SER A 80 45.97 0.78 -16.86
CA SER A 80 46.79 -0.41 -16.66
C SER A 80 46.57 -1.00 -15.26
N SER A 81 46.82 -2.31 -15.08
CA SER A 81 46.72 -2.95 -13.75
C SER A 81 47.65 -2.29 -12.73
N ASP A 82 48.84 -1.86 -13.16
CA ASP A 82 49.84 -1.22 -12.29
C ASP A 82 49.36 0.15 -11.79
N ASP A 83 48.73 0.96 -12.66
CA ASP A 83 48.18 2.27 -12.29
C ASP A 83 47.03 2.15 -11.28
N ILE A 84 46.19 1.12 -11.44
CA ILE A 84 45.08 0.81 -10.52
C ILE A 84 45.64 0.45 -9.14
N ASP A 85 46.66 -0.41 -9.08
CA ASP A 85 47.28 -0.82 -7.82
C ASP A 85 48.00 0.35 -7.13
N LEU A 86 48.74 1.17 -7.88
CA LEU A 86 49.39 2.38 -7.36
C LEU A 86 48.36 3.38 -6.80
N LEU A 87 47.23 3.58 -7.49
CA LEU A 87 46.18 4.47 -7.03
C LEU A 87 45.48 3.95 -5.76
N ARG A 88 45.20 2.64 -5.68
CA ARG A 88 44.60 2.04 -4.49
C ARG A 88 45.51 2.22 -3.29
N ASN A 89 46.80 1.88 -3.45
CA ASN A 89 47.78 1.98 -2.37
C ASN A 89 47.96 3.43 -1.92
N TYR A 90 47.99 4.38 -2.86
CA TYR A 90 48.01 5.81 -2.53
C TYR A 90 46.79 6.23 -1.69
N LEU A 91 45.57 5.93 -2.13
CA LEU A 91 44.34 6.29 -1.42
C LEU A 91 44.27 5.66 -0.02
N PHE A 92 44.73 4.41 0.10
CA PHE A 92 44.81 3.71 1.37
C PHE A 92 45.80 4.38 2.33
N HIS A 93 47.04 4.63 1.88
CA HIS A 93 48.05 5.32 2.70
C HIS A 93 47.66 6.76 3.03
N TYR A 94 46.99 7.46 2.12
CA TYR A 94 46.48 8.81 2.34
C TYR A 94 45.46 8.85 3.49
N ASN A 95 44.50 7.91 3.48
CA ASN A 95 43.49 7.81 4.54
C ASN A 95 44.09 7.37 5.88
N LEU A 96 45.12 6.51 5.84
CA LEU A 96 45.85 6.06 7.04
C LEU A 96 46.67 7.19 7.69
N ASN A 97 47.39 7.97 6.88
CA ASN A 97 48.34 8.98 7.36
C ASN A 97 47.68 10.31 7.76
N LYS A 98 46.42 10.55 7.37
CA LYS A 98 45.68 11.78 7.72
C LYS A 98 44.42 11.45 8.56
N PRO A 99 44.57 11.09 9.85
CA PRO A 99 43.43 10.71 10.70
C PRO A 99 42.46 11.87 10.99
N THR A 100 42.91 13.12 10.80
CA THR A 100 42.12 14.36 11.01
C THR A 100 41.18 14.71 9.85
N LEU A 101 41.15 13.93 8.77
CA LEU A 101 40.23 14.15 7.66
C LEU A 101 38.77 14.09 8.13
N ALA A 102 37.92 14.94 7.54
CA ALA A 102 36.49 14.91 7.83
C ALA A 102 35.87 13.53 7.53
N PRO A 103 34.91 13.05 8.35
CA PRO A 103 34.35 11.70 8.22
C PRO A 103 33.78 11.39 6.83
N PHE A 104 33.09 12.35 6.22
CA PHE A 104 32.49 12.18 4.89
C PHE A 104 33.53 12.04 3.77
N VAL A 105 34.72 12.64 3.91
CA VAL A 105 35.84 12.47 2.96
C VAL A 105 36.42 11.07 3.11
N ARG A 106 36.67 10.64 4.35
CA ARG A 106 37.19 9.30 4.66
C ARG A 106 36.26 8.20 4.15
N GLU A 107 34.96 8.35 4.35
CA GLU A 107 33.95 7.42 3.86
C GLU A 107 33.96 7.33 2.33
N GLN A 108 34.08 8.46 1.60
CA GLN A 108 34.21 8.42 0.14
C GLN A 108 35.48 7.72 -0.33
N ILE A 109 36.64 8.00 0.29
CA ILE A 109 37.89 7.33 -0.09
C ILE A 109 37.76 5.82 0.12
N THR A 110 37.20 5.42 1.25
CA THR A 110 36.92 4.02 1.60
C THR A 110 35.97 3.37 0.59
N GLN A 111 34.94 4.08 0.16
CA GLN A 111 34.02 3.62 -0.89
C GLN A 111 34.74 3.44 -2.24
N VAL A 112 35.59 4.38 -2.65
CA VAL A 112 36.37 4.26 -3.89
C VAL A 112 37.28 3.04 -3.85
N ILE A 113 37.97 2.80 -2.73
CA ILE A 113 38.79 1.60 -2.54
C ILE A 113 37.94 0.33 -2.66
N ALA A 114 36.75 0.29 -2.05
CA ALA A 114 35.84 -0.85 -2.14
C ALA A 114 35.37 -1.11 -3.59
N ILE A 115 35.07 -0.05 -4.35
CA ILE A 115 34.71 -0.16 -5.78
C ILE A 115 35.89 -0.73 -6.59
N MET A 116 37.12 -0.23 -6.36
CA MET A 116 38.32 -0.73 -7.03
C MET A 116 38.55 -2.22 -6.75
N VAL A 117 38.42 -2.63 -5.48
CA VAL A 117 38.55 -4.04 -5.07
C VAL A 117 37.48 -4.89 -5.74
N LYS A 118 36.21 -4.46 -5.73
CA LYS A 118 35.10 -5.20 -6.35
C LYS A 118 35.31 -5.38 -7.85
N ARG A 119 35.68 -4.32 -8.56
CA ARG A 119 35.90 -4.38 -10.02
C ARG A 119 37.07 -5.28 -10.40
N LYS A 120 38.21 -5.15 -9.72
CA LYS A 120 39.35 -6.06 -9.95
C LYS A 120 39.05 -7.50 -9.55
N SER A 121 38.23 -7.70 -8.51
CA SER A 121 37.77 -9.03 -8.08
C SER A 121 36.90 -9.76 -9.10
N VAL A 122 36.25 -9.03 -10.01
CA VAL A 122 35.49 -9.63 -11.13
C VAL A 122 36.44 -10.15 -12.21
N GLU A 123 37.63 -9.59 -12.33
CA GLU A 123 38.63 -9.97 -13.34
C GLU A 123 39.58 -11.08 -12.86
N ASP A 124 39.84 -11.16 -11.56
CA ASP A 124 40.81 -12.08 -10.94
C ASP A 124 40.18 -13.19 -10.05
N ASP A 125 38.87 -13.39 -10.17
CA ASP A 125 38.08 -14.34 -9.36
C ASP A 125 38.17 -14.11 -7.83
N GLY A 126 38.44 -12.88 -7.40
CA GLY A 126 38.42 -12.46 -6.00
C GLY A 126 39.75 -12.59 -5.26
N ALA A 127 40.85 -12.79 -5.97
CA ALA A 127 42.19 -12.88 -5.39
C ALA A 127 42.57 -11.58 -4.65
N ILE A 128 42.31 -10.42 -5.27
CA ILE A 128 42.60 -9.13 -4.63
C ILE A 128 41.78 -8.87 -3.37
N CYS A 129 40.51 -9.27 -3.36
CA CYS A 129 39.66 -9.13 -2.17
C CYS A 129 40.25 -9.92 -1.00
N ASN A 130 40.76 -11.13 -1.24
CA ASN A 130 41.39 -11.94 -0.20
C ASN A 130 42.70 -11.34 0.31
N ALA A 131 43.51 -10.73 -0.56
CA ALA A 131 44.73 -10.03 -0.18
C ALA A 131 44.42 -8.82 0.73
N VAL A 132 43.47 -7.98 0.33
CA VAL A 132 43.03 -6.82 1.12
C VAL A 132 42.44 -7.24 2.47
N LEU A 133 41.69 -8.36 2.51
CA LEU A 133 41.18 -8.89 3.78
C LEU A 133 42.30 -9.41 4.70
N ASN A 134 43.41 -9.94 4.18
CA ASN A 134 44.58 -10.29 5.00
C ASN A 134 45.16 -9.05 5.69
N GLU A 135 45.33 -7.96 4.96
CA GLU A 135 45.87 -6.70 5.49
C GLU A 135 44.95 -6.10 6.55
N ILE A 136 43.63 -6.07 6.27
CA ILE A 136 42.64 -5.54 7.22
C ILE A 136 42.57 -6.41 8.49
N GLU A 137 42.62 -7.74 8.36
CA GLU A 137 42.61 -8.64 9.52
C GLU A 137 43.80 -8.38 10.44
N LEU A 138 45.01 -8.21 9.88
CA LEU A 138 46.20 -7.84 10.66
C LEU A 138 46.06 -6.47 11.32
N MET A 139 45.47 -5.48 10.64
CA MET A 139 45.21 -4.16 11.22
C MET A 139 44.21 -4.20 12.38
N ILE A 140 43.18 -5.03 12.30
CA ILE A 140 42.16 -5.13 13.35
C ILE A 140 42.74 -5.83 14.59
N ILE A 141 43.56 -6.87 14.39
CA ILE A 141 44.11 -7.65 15.50
C ILE A 141 45.29 -6.94 16.17
N ASN A 142 46.22 -6.36 15.39
CA ASN A 142 47.49 -5.83 15.89
C ASN A 142 47.61 -4.31 15.85
N GLY A 143 46.69 -3.61 15.18
CA GLY A 143 46.77 -2.17 14.97
C GLY A 143 46.29 -1.34 16.15
N ASP A 144 46.59 -0.04 16.10
CA ASP A 144 46.02 0.94 17.03
C ASP A 144 44.52 1.16 16.78
N LEU A 145 43.84 1.89 17.68
CA LEU A 145 42.39 2.13 17.55
C LEU A 145 42.01 2.81 16.22
N GLN A 146 42.88 3.67 15.66
CA GLN A 146 42.59 4.36 14.39
C GLN A 146 42.69 3.40 13.21
N GLN A 147 43.71 2.54 13.20
CA GLN A 147 43.88 1.45 12.23
C GLN A 147 42.72 0.46 12.32
N GLN A 148 42.31 0.07 13.52
CA GLN A 148 41.18 -0.83 13.74
C GLN A 148 39.88 -0.25 13.18
N LEU A 149 39.59 1.03 13.44
CA LEU A 149 38.39 1.71 12.94
C LEU A 149 38.42 1.92 11.41
N LEU A 150 39.60 2.20 10.83
CA LEU A 150 39.76 2.30 9.38
C LEU A 150 39.53 0.93 8.71
N GLY A 151 40.12 -0.14 9.26
CA GLY A 151 39.91 -1.51 8.80
C GLY A 151 38.44 -1.91 8.84
N CYS A 152 37.74 -1.57 9.93
CA CYS A 152 36.30 -1.80 10.03
C CYS A 152 35.50 -1.01 8.99
N SER A 153 35.85 0.25 8.74
CA SER A 153 35.19 1.09 7.74
C SER A 153 35.36 0.53 6.32
N LEU A 154 36.54 0.01 5.99
CA LEU A 154 36.81 -0.67 4.71
C LEU A 154 35.95 -1.93 4.53
N ILE A 155 35.82 -2.75 5.57
CA ILE A 155 34.93 -3.93 5.54
C ILE A 155 33.49 -3.51 5.31
N LEU A 156 33.02 -2.48 6.00
CA LEU A 156 31.65 -1.98 5.84
C LEU A 156 31.40 -1.47 4.42
N ALA A 157 32.35 -0.74 3.82
CA ALA A 157 32.25 -0.29 2.45
C ALA A 157 32.23 -1.48 1.46
N LEU A 158 33.10 -2.48 1.65
CA LEU A 158 33.08 -3.71 0.83
C LEU A 158 31.73 -4.43 0.93
N LEU A 159 31.22 -4.63 2.14
CA LEU A 159 29.91 -5.25 2.35
C LEU A 159 28.80 -4.46 1.64
N GLN A 160 28.77 -3.13 1.78
CA GLN A 160 27.78 -2.30 1.10
C GLN A 160 27.85 -2.44 -0.43
N GLU A 161 29.04 -2.34 -1.02
CA GLU A 161 29.24 -2.41 -2.47
C GLU A 161 28.86 -3.79 -3.06
N TYR A 162 29.12 -4.88 -2.35
CA TYR A 162 28.70 -6.22 -2.80
C TYR A 162 27.21 -6.51 -2.57
N THR A 163 26.51 -5.77 -1.70
CA THR A 163 25.10 -6.04 -1.36
C THR A 163 24.10 -5.20 -2.16
N MET A 164 24.45 -3.98 -2.58
CA MET A 164 23.54 -3.05 -3.28
C MET A 164 23.29 -3.45 -4.76
N SER A 165 22.15 -4.10 -5.04
CA SER A 165 21.77 -4.54 -6.39
C SER A 165 21.05 -3.49 -7.25
N THR A 166 20.53 -2.41 -6.65
CA THR A 166 19.75 -1.38 -7.35
C THR A 166 20.61 -0.31 -8.04
N LYS A 167 21.93 -0.33 -7.83
CA LYS A 167 22.90 0.63 -8.38
C LYS A 167 24.00 -0.04 -9.20
N THR A 168 23.73 -1.20 -9.81
CA THR A 168 24.72 -1.99 -10.57
C THR A 168 25.30 -1.20 -11.75
N THR A 169 24.46 -0.42 -12.42
CA THR A 169 24.81 0.53 -13.48
C THR A 169 25.74 1.65 -13.01
N ASP A 170 25.58 2.15 -11.78
CA ASP A 170 26.43 3.20 -11.20
C ASP A 170 27.85 2.71 -10.91
N ILE A 171 28.09 1.40 -10.84
CA ILE A 171 29.41 0.80 -10.66
C ILE A 171 30.00 0.35 -12.02
N GLY A 172 29.23 0.44 -13.10
CA GLY A 172 29.63 0.05 -14.45
C GLY A 172 29.72 -1.47 -14.66
N LEU A 173 28.93 -2.26 -13.92
CA LEU A 173 28.82 -3.72 -14.05
C LEU A 173 27.41 -4.12 -14.50
N THR A 174 27.28 -5.22 -15.26
CA THR A 174 25.97 -5.80 -15.56
C THR A 174 25.37 -6.47 -14.32
N THR A 175 24.06 -6.61 -14.29
CA THR A 175 23.34 -7.24 -13.17
C THR A 175 23.79 -8.68 -12.95
N ASP A 176 23.99 -9.45 -14.02
CA ASP A 176 24.47 -10.85 -13.97
C ASP A 176 25.87 -10.97 -13.36
N VAL A 177 26.80 -10.10 -13.78
CA VAL A 177 28.17 -10.07 -13.26
C VAL A 177 28.17 -9.68 -11.78
N HIS A 178 27.37 -8.68 -11.40
CA HIS A 178 27.23 -8.30 -10.00
C HIS A 178 26.67 -9.44 -9.14
N GLN A 179 25.63 -10.14 -9.60
CA GLN A 179 25.05 -11.27 -8.88
C GLN A 179 26.05 -12.42 -8.73
N THR A 180 26.85 -12.68 -9.75
CA THR A 180 27.91 -13.69 -9.71
C THR A 180 28.99 -13.32 -8.70
N ALA A 181 29.51 -12.09 -8.77
CA ALA A 181 30.50 -11.57 -7.83
C ALA A 181 29.98 -11.56 -6.38
N LYS A 182 28.71 -11.20 -6.18
CA LYS A 182 28.04 -11.24 -4.88
C LYS A 182 28.00 -12.68 -4.33
N LYS A 183 27.59 -13.67 -5.13
CA LYS A 183 27.57 -15.08 -4.71
C LYS A 183 28.95 -15.59 -4.33
N THR A 184 29.98 -15.26 -5.11
CA THR A 184 31.36 -15.63 -4.81
C THR A 184 31.82 -15.02 -3.48
N PHE A 185 31.52 -13.73 -3.26
CA PHE A 185 31.85 -13.02 -2.01
C PHE A 185 31.07 -13.56 -0.79
N GLU A 186 29.77 -13.88 -0.94
CA GLU A 186 28.95 -14.56 0.08
C GLU A 186 29.58 -15.90 0.51
N HIS A 187 30.12 -16.65 -0.46
CA HIS A 187 30.62 -18.00 -0.21
C HIS A 187 32.00 -18.06 0.45
N SER A 188 32.90 -17.10 0.21
CA SER A 188 34.27 -17.12 0.75
C SER A 188 34.54 -15.98 1.73
N SER A 189 34.53 -14.74 1.23
CA SER A 189 34.97 -13.55 1.94
C SER A 189 34.06 -13.19 3.13
N SER A 190 32.74 -13.29 2.98
CA SER A 190 31.80 -12.95 4.07
C SER A 190 31.94 -13.88 5.29
N LYS A 191 32.13 -15.18 5.07
CA LYS A 191 32.40 -16.19 6.12
C LYS A 191 33.66 -15.84 6.92
N ARG A 192 34.71 -15.44 6.20
CA ARG A 192 35.97 -15.04 6.80
C ARG A 192 35.81 -13.77 7.63
N ILE A 193 35.14 -12.74 7.07
CA ILE A 193 34.83 -11.49 7.77
C ILE A 193 34.12 -11.74 9.10
N PHE A 194 33.09 -12.59 9.07
CA PHE A 194 32.36 -12.95 10.27
C PHE A 194 33.24 -13.64 11.32
N LYS A 195 34.04 -14.64 10.92
CA LYS A 195 34.91 -15.40 11.84
C LYS A 195 35.88 -14.49 12.62
N PHE A 196 36.66 -13.65 11.94
CA PHE A 196 37.63 -12.83 12.66
C PHE A 196 36.96 -11.71 13.47
N CYS A 197 35.81 -11.18 13.03
CA CYS A 197 35.07 -10.20 13.82
C CYS A 197 34.49 -10.82 15.11
N VAL A 198 34.01 -12.07 15.04
CA VAL A 198 33.60 -12.84 16.22
C VAL A 198 34.80 -13.08 17.15
N ASN A 199 35.96 -13.46 16.62
CA ASN A 199 37.18 -13.64 17.43
C ASN A 199 37.61 -12.33 18.11
N ALA A 200 37.61 -11.21 17.38
CA ALA A 200 37.93 -9.90 17.92
C ALA A 200 36.96 -9.47 19.02
N LEU A 201 35.65 -9.67 18.82
CA LEU A 201 34.64 -9.43 19.86
C LEU A 201 34.81 -10.35 21.07
N SER A 202 35.18 -11.62 20.86
CA SER A 202 35.45 -12.56 21.94
C SER A 202 36.61 -12.08 22.82
N GLU A 203 37.71 -11.64 22.23
CA GLU A 203 38.83 -11.06 23.00
C GLU A 203 38.42 -9.79 23.75
N LEU A 204 37.69 -8.87 23.11
CA LEU A 204 37.23 -7.62 23.72
C LEU A 204 36.22 -7.86 24.86
N THR A 205 35.48 -8.96 24.83
CA THR A 205 34.45 -9.28 25.84
C THR A 205 34.98 -10.15 26.99
N LYS A 206 36.25 -10.57 27.00
CA LYS A 206 36.84 -11.27 28.16
C LYS A 206 36.93 -10.37 29.39
N ASN A 207 37.33 -9.11 29.20
CA ASN A 207 37.50 -8.12 30.27
C ASN A 207 36.29 -7.17 30.36
N GLU A 208 36.28 -6.26 31.35
CA GLU A 208 35.31 -5.16 31.36
C GLU A 208 35.54 -4.22 30.17
N ILE A 209 34.45 -3.81 29.53
CA ILE A 209 34.51 -2.97 28.33
C ILE A 209 34.79 -1.54 28.77
N THR A 210 35.89 -0.97 28.28
CA THR A 210 36.26 0.43 28.53
C THR A 210 35.64 1.37 27.49
N GLU A 211 35.44 2.65 27.84
CA GLU A 211 34.83 3.63 26.91
C GLU A 211 35.62 3.78 25.59
N THR A 212 36.94 3.64 25.64
CA THR A 212 37.82 3.73 24.46
C THR A 212 37.61 2.58 23.47
N GLN A 213 37.09 1.43 23.93
CA GLN A 213 36.80 0.25 23.09
C GLN A 213 35.40 0.29 22.46
N LEU A 214 34.49 1.12 22.97
CA LEU A 214 33.09 1.19 22.49
C LEU A 214 32.95 1.49 20.98
N PRO A 215 33.73 2.41 20.37
CA PRO A 215 33.64 2.68 18.93
C PRO A 215 33.99 1.45 18.09
N LEU A 216 35.01 0.69 18.51
CA LEU A 216 35.43 -0.54 17.85
C LEU A 216 34.37 -1.63 17.97
N ILE A 217 33.84 -1.85 19.18
CA ILE A 217 32.77 -2.82 19.42
C ILE A 217 31.52 -2.49 18.60
N LYS A 218 31.16 -1.21 18.51
CA LYS A 218 30.06 -0.74 17.65
C LYS A 218 30.30 -1.15 16.20
N GLN A 219 31.47 -0.83 15.65
CA GLN A 219 31.81 -1.14 14.26
C GLN A 219 31.84 -2.65 13.98
N LEU A 220 32.50 -3.44 14.83
CA LEU A 220 32.55 -4.92 14.70
C LEU A 220 31.17 -5.57 14.79
N THR A 221 30.30 -5.04 15.65
CA THR A 221 28.90 -5.52 15.76
C THR A 221 28.10 -5.21 14.49
N ILE A 222 28.29 -4.01 13.92
CA ILE A 222 27.65 -3.63 12.64
C ILE A 222 28.17 -4.51 11.49
N ILE A 223 29.47 -4.80 11.48
CA ILE A 223 30.09 -5.69 10.48
C ILE A 223 29.48 -7.08 10.57
N ASN A 224 29.44 -7.70 11.76
CA ASN A 224 28.84 -9.01 11.94
C ASN A 224 27.36 -9.05 11.51
N ARG A 225 26.60 -8.00 11.86
CA ARG A 225 25.21 -7.83 11.40
C ARG A 225 25.09 -7.82 9.88
N ASN A 226 26.00 -7.13 9.19
CA ASN A 226 25.96 -6.91 7.74
C ASN A 226 26.58 -8.07 6.93
N ALA A 227 27.63 -8.72 7.44
CA ALA A 227 28.26 -9.89 6.82
C ALA A 227 27.25 -11.04 6.69
N VAL A 228 26.44 -11.22 7.72
CA VAL A 228 25.34 -12.17 7.75
C VAL A 228 24.17 -11.75 6.81
N PHE A 229 24.05 -10.45 6.50
CA PHE A 229 23.00 -9.90 5.62
C PHE A 229 23.28 -10.13 4.13
N THR A 230 24.53 -10.37 3.71
CA THR A 230 24.86 -10.64 2.29
C THR A 230 24.05 -11.81 1.74
N SER A 231 23.90 -12.85 2.57
CA SER A 231 23.32 -14.16 2.25
C SER A 231 21.78 -14.20 2.25
N ILE A 232 21.13 -13.07 2.49
CA ILE A 232 19.67 -12.97 2.40
C ILE A 232 19.27 -12.86 0.92
N LYS A 233 18.51 -13.85 0.41
CA LYS A 233 17.94 -13.81 -0.94
C LYS A 233 16.98 -12.62 -1.09
N ALA A 234 17.48 -11.50 -1.61
CA ALA A 234 16.74 -10.25 -1.79
C ALA A 234 15.51 -10.37 -2.70
N GLN A 235 15.48 -11.34 -3.63
CA GLN A 235 14.40 -11.49 -4.62
C GLN A 235 13.04 -11.93 -4.04
N ILE A 236 12.98 -12.54 -2.85
CA ILE A 236 11.71 -13.00 -2.25
C ILE A 236 11.07 -11.92 -1.35
N ILE A 237 11.86 -10.92 -0.92
CA ILE A 237 11.46 -9.93 0.09
C ILE A 237 10.59 -8.81 -0.51
N ALA A 238 10.83 -8.43 -1.77
CA ALA A 238 10.06 -7.39 -2.43
C ALA A 238 8.59 -7.77 -2.69
N ILE A 239 8.28 -9.07 -2.79
CA ILE A 239 6.94 -9.56 -3.15
C ILE A 239 6.12 -9.95 -1.91
N THR A 240 6.76 -10.34 -0.80
CA THR A 240 6.05 -11.01 0.31
C THR A 240 5.89 -10.21 1.60
N LYS A 241 6.44 -8.98 1.71
CA LYS A 241 6.45 -8.20 2.97
C LYS A 241 6.94 -9.00 4.20
N ALA A 242 7.66 -10.10 3.99
CA ALA A 242 8.11 -11.01 5.05
C ALA A 242 9.34 -10.44 5.78
N THR A 243 9.48 -10.76 7.06
CA THR A 243 10.69 -10.41 7.82
C THR A 243 11.92 -11.08 7.19
N PRO A 244 13.03 -10.34 6.97
CA PRO A 244 14.22 -10.91 6.36
C PRO A 244 14.78 -12.02 7.26
N SER A 245 14.79 -13.26 6.76
CA SER A 245 15.35 -14.43 7.45
C SER A 245 16.84 -14.57 7.18
N LEU A 246 17.58 -15.09 8.16
CA LEU A 246 18.95 -15.50 7.94
C LEU A 246 19.00 -16.83 7.17
N TYR A 247 19.10 -16.76 5.84
CA TYR A 247 19.29 -17.94 5.00
C TYR A 247 20.78 -18.20 4.78
N LEU A 248 21.29 -19.34 5.27
CA LEU A 248 22.69 -19.72 5.13
C LEU A 248 22.83 -21.04 4.39
N ASP A 249 23.85 -21.14 3.53
CA ASP A 249 24.21 -22.40 2.86
C ASP A 249 24.98 -23.35 3.80
N GLN A 250 25.10 -24.61 3.40
CA GLN A 250 25.70 -25.66 4.23
C GLN A 250 27.12 -25.32 4.70
N SER A 251 27.89 -24.52 3.94
CA SER A 251 29.25 -24.18 4.32
C SER A 251 29.37 -22.97 5.29
N TRP A 252 28.28 -22.55 5.93
CA TRP A 252 28.28 -21.76 7.19
C TRP A 252 28.08 -22.60 8.46
N LYS A 253 27.75 -23.90 8.31
CA LYS A 253 27.32 -24.77 9.40
C LYS A 253 28.28 -24.74 10.61
N GLU A 254 29.56 -24.99 10.36
CA GLU A 254 30.60 -25.08 11.41
C GLU A 254 30.82 -23.74 12.14
N ILE A 255 30.40 -22.63 11.54
CA ILE A 255 30.61 -21.29 12.08
C ILE A 255 29.43 -20.88 12.96
N ILE A 256 28.20 -21.03 12.46
CA ILE A 256 27.00 -20.51 13.13
C ILE A 256 26.44 -21.46 14.17
N LEU A 257 26.61 -22.76 14.01
CA LEU A 257 26.14 -23.75 14.99
C LEU A 257 27.08 -23.91 16.20
N ASP A 258 28.24 -23.23 16.20
CA ASP A 258 29.12 -23.18 17.36
C ASP A 258 28.42 -22.47 18.53
N PRO A 259 28.20 -23.14 19.68
CA PRO A 259 27.51 -22.54 20.83
C PRO A 259 28.22 -21.30 21.39
N THR A 260 29.54 -21.17 21.18
CA THR A 260 30.31 -20.01 21.66
C THR A 260 29.85 -18.71 21.01
N VAL A 261 29.35 -18.75 19.77
CA VAL A 261 28.84 -17.58 19.05
C VAL A 261 27.58 -17.03 19.73
N ILE A 262 26.63 -17.90 20.07
CA ILE A 262 25.40 -17.49 20.78
C ILE A 262 25.76 -16.89 22.14
N GLN A 263 26.62 -17.58 22.91
CA GLN A 263 27.04 -17.15 24.24
C GLN A 263 27.75 -15.79 24.18
N LEU A 264 28.60 -15.56 23.16
CA LEU A 264 29.26 -14.29 22.92
C LEU A 264 28.26 -13.15 22.72
N PHE A 265 27.28 -13.30 21.82
CA PHE A 265 26.34 -12.21 21.53
C PHE A 265 25.41 -11.89 22.71
N PHE A 266 25.00 -12.89 23.50
CA PHE A 266 24.26 -12.63 24.75
C PHE A 266 25.12 -11.92 25.79
N THR A 267 26.38 -12.34 25.95
CA THR A 267 27.34 -11.70 26.88
C THR A 267 27.66 -10.27 26.46
N LEU A 268 27.89 -10.05 25.15
CA LEU A 268 28.13 -8.75 24.56
C LEU A 268 26.94 -7.82 24.84
N TYR A 269 25.71 -8.29 24.57
CA TYR A 269 24.51 -7.52 24.83
C TYR A 269 24.39 -7.13 26.31
N TRP A 270 24.64 -8.09 27.22
CA TRP A 270 24.60 -7.86 28.66
C TRP A 270 25.55 -6.74 29.09
N LYS A 271 26.79 -6.73 28.58
CA LYS A 271 27.80 -5.73 28.94
C LYS A 271 27.52 -4.34 28.38
N ILE A 272 26.91 -4.21 27.20
CA ILE A 272 26.69 -2.92 26.52
C ILE A 272 25.27 -2.37 26.69
N ARG A 273 24.39 -3.08 27.41
CA ARG A 273 22.95 -2.76 27.52
C ARG A 273 22.66 -1.31 27.93
N THR A 274 23.49 -0.75 28.81
CA THR A 274 23.35 0.63 29.32
C THR A 274 23.61 1.69 28.25
N ASN A 275 24.34 1.36 27.18
CA ASN A 275 24.60 2.25 26.06
C ASN A 275 23.60 1.99 24.92
N LEU A 276 22.48 2.72 24.94
CA LEU A 276 21.37 2.55 24.00
C LEU A 276 21.79 2.64 22.52
N GLN A 277 22.77 3.50 22.20
CA GLN A 277 23.25 3.68 20.82
C GLN A 277 23.93 2.43 20.25
N ILE A 278 24.56 1.62 21.10
CA ILE A 278 25.30 0.42 20.67
C ILE A 278 24.46 -0.84 20.91
N ALA A 279 23.71 -0.87 22.01
CA ALA A 279 22.88 -2.00 22.42
C ALA A 279 21.90 -2.45 21.32
N HIS A 280 21.31 -1.51 20.56
CA HIS A 280 20.43 -1.85 19.43
C HIS A 280 21.12 -2.72 18.36
N HIS A 281 22.41 -2.51 18.09
CA HIS A 281 23.15 -3.32 17.11
C HIS A 281 23.30 -4.77 17.59
N ALA A 282 23.67 -4.98 18.85
CA ALA A 282 23.76 -6.33 19.43
C ALA A 282 22.39 -7.02 19.53
N ARG A 283 21.31 -6.31 19.90
CA ARG A 283 19.93 -6.84 19.83
C ARG A 283 19.57 -7.29 18.42
N THR A 284 19.98 -6.53 17.42
CA THR A 284 19.69 -6.86 16.02
C THR A 284 20.42 -8.13 15.59
N CYS A 285 21.68 -8.33 16.03
CA CYS A 285 22.40 -9.60 15.82
C CYS A 285 21.69 -10.77 16.49
N LEU A 286 21.30 -10.64 17.75
CA LEU A 286 20.53 -11.68 18.46
C LEU A 286 19.23 -12.02 17.71
N ARG A 287 18.50 -11.01 17.25
CA ARG A 287 17.31 -11.19 16.41
C ARG A 287 17.60 -11.95 15.12
N GLN A 288 18.70 -11.65 14.43
CA GLN A 288 19.07 -12.37 13.20
C GLN A 288 19.38 -13.84 13.49
N LEU A 289 20.11 -14.13 14.57
CA LEU A 289 20.42 -15.49 15.01
C LEU A 289 19.16 -16.29 15.35
N ALA A 290 18.11 -15.64 15.87
CA ALA A 290 16.79 -16.25 16.07
C ALA A 290 16.02 -16.57 14.77
N THR A 291 16.51 -16.16 13.60
CA THR A 291 15.85 -16.37 12.29
C THR A 291 16.62 -17.32 11.37
N LEU A 292 17.43 -18.20 11.95
CA LEU A 292 18.30 -19.13 11.23
C LEU A 292 17.49 -20.10 10.36
N ASN A 293 17.76 -20.08 9.05
CA ASN A 293 17.10 -20.90 8.05
C ASN A 293 18.11 -21.40 6.98
N GLY A 294 17.74 -22.44 6.22
CA GLY A 294 18.51 -22.92 5.07
C GLY A 294 19.28 -24.23 5.25
N PHE A 295 19.36 -24.78 6.47
CA PHE A 295 19.97 -26.10 6.71
C PHE A 295 18.96 -27.24 6.49
N ASP A 296 19.41 -28.30 5.80
CA ASP A 296 18.61 -29.51 5.52
C ASP A 296 18.07 -30.20 6.78
N THR A 297 16.96 -30.94 6.63
CA THR A 297 16.31 -31.74 7.68
C THR A 297 17.24 -32.77 8.35
N LYS A 298 18.33 -33.15 7.67
CA LYS A 298 19.38 -34.04 8.19
C LYS A 298 20.09 -33.48 9.42
N TYR A 299 20.06 -32.16 9.64
CA TYR A 299 20.77 -31.47 10.73
C TYR A 299 19.86 -31.06 11.90
N ARG A 300 18.64 -31.63 11.99
CA ARG A 300 17.66 -31.31 13.06
C ARG A 300 18.21 -31.48 14.48
N GLN A 301 19.11 -32.44 14.75
CA GLN A 301 19.69 -32.62 16.09
C GLN A 301 20.59 -31.43 16.48
N GLU A 302 21.46 -30.98 15.57
CA GLU A 302 22.34 -29.84 15.78
C GLU A 302 21.52 -28.53 15.88
N ARG A 303 20.49 -28.37 15.03
CA ARG A 303 19.54 -27.25 15.11
C ARG A 303 18.77 -27.23 16.43
N LEU A 304 18.38 -28.40 16.96
CA LEU A 304 17.71 -28.52 18.26
C LEU A 304 18.66 -28.13 19.40
N GLN A 305 19.92 -28.58 19.35
CA GLN A 305 20.94 -28.17 20.31
C GLN A 305 21.17 -26.66 20.28
N TYR A 306 21.28 -26.08 19.08
CA TYR A 306 21.37 -24.64 18.88
C TYR A 306 20.18 -23.89 19.50
N LEU A 307 18.95 -24.36 19.24
CA LEU A 307 17.74 -23.77 19.80
C LEU A 307 17.70 -23.85 21.33
N ASN A 308 18.12 -24.97 21.92
CA ASN A 308 18.18 -25.11 23.38
C ASN A 308 19.13 -24.10 24.02
N GLU A 309 20.34 -23.95 23.47
CA GLU A 309 21.32 -22.96 23.96
C GLU A 309 20.79 -21.52 23.79
N TYR A 310 20.17 -21.23 22.64
CA TYR A 310 19.59 -19.92 22.38
C TYR A 310 18.45 -19.60 23.36
N LEU A 311 17.52 -20.53 23.58
CA LEU A 311 16.40 -20.36 24.50
C LEU A 311 16.86 -20.19 25.94
N ASN A 312 17.86 -20.97 26.39
CA ASN A 312 18.45 -20.80 27.71
C ASN A 312 19.06 -19.40 27.89
N GLY A 313 19.81 -18.93 26.89
CA GLY A 313 20.37 -17.57 26.88
C GLY A 313 19.28 -16.49 26.90
N PHE A 314 18.24 -16.64 26.08
CA PHE A 314 17.13 -15.70 25.98
C PHE A 314 16.28 -15.66 27.25
N ILE A 315 15.90 -16.80 27.80
CA ILE A 315 15.12 -16.89 29.04
C ILE A 315 15.91 -16.29 30.20
N LYS A 316 17.21 -16.59 30.30
CA LYS A 316 18.07 -15.98 31.33
C LYS A 316 18.16 -14.47 31.18
N LEU A 317 18.31 -13.97 29.96
CA LEU A 317 18.36 -12.54 29.67
C LEU A 317 17.06 -11.85 30.08
N VAL A 318 15.94 -12.33 29.55
CA VAL A 318 14.62 -11.74 29.78
C VAL A 318 14.32 -11.79 31.28
N SER A 319 14.40 -12.96 31.91
CA SER A 319 14.07 -13.13 33.34
C SER A 319 14.83 -12.18 34.27
N SER A 320 16.06 -11.82 33.92
CA SER A 320 16.96 -11.01 34.75
C SER A 320 16.88 -9.49 34.54
N ILE A 321 16.11 -8.99 33.55
CA ILE A 321 16.06 -7.55 33.21
C ILE A 321 14.65 -6.97 33.22
N ASN A 322 14.55 -5.68 33.54
CA ASN A 322 13.36 -4.86 33.28
C ASN A 322 13.44 -4.27 31.87
N ILE A 323 12.47 -4.60 31.03
CA ILE A 323 12.50 -4.29 29.60
C ILE A 323 12.04 -2.86 29.37
N ILE A 324 12.94 -2.05 28.83
CA ILE A 324 12.66 -0.66 28.45
C ILE A 324 11.99 -0.58 27.07
N ASP A 325 11.41 0.58 26.78
CA ASP A 325 10.74 0.95 25.53
C ASP A 325 11.51 0.51 24.27
N GLN A 326 12.78 0.91 24.12
CA GLN A 326 13.60 0.62 22.95
C GLN A 326 14.03 -0.86 22.82
N GLU A 327 13.87 -1.66 23.88
CA GLU A 327 14.16 -3.09 23.88
C GLU A 327 12.95 -3.93 23.47
N ALA A 328 11.74 -3.51 23.87
CA ALA A 328 10.52 -4.29 23.74
C ALA A 328 10.24 -4.78 22.30
N PRO A 329 10.32 -3.94 21.24
CA PRO A 329 10.12 -4.41 19.86
C PRO A 329 11.17 -5.44 19.41
N GLY A 330 12.41 -5.32 19.91
CA GLY A 330 13.49 -6.25 19.60
C GLY A 330 13.24 -7.63 20.20
N MET A 331 12.81 -7.67 21.47
CA MET A 331 12.48 -8.91 22.18
C MET A 331 11.28 -9.61 21.56
N ALA A 332 10.20 -8.87 21.24
CA ALA A 332 9.03 -9.42 20.57
C ALA A 332 9.36 -10.02 19.19
N LYS A 333 10.29 -9.41 18.44
CA LYS A 333 10.78 -9.92 17.16
C LYS A 333 11.69 -11.14 17.29
N ILE A 334 12.46 -11.27 18.37
CA ILE A 334 13.25 -12.48 18.66
C ILE A 334 12.31 -13.67 18.86
N ILE A 335 11.27 -13.51 19.69
CA ILE A 335 10.24 -14.55 19.91
C ILE A 335 9.58 -14.94 18.58
N HIS A 336 9.21 -13.95 17.77
CA HIS A 336 8.61 -14.20 16.47
C HIS A 336 9.51 -15.03 15.55
N GLY A 337 10.81 -14.70 15.50
CA GLY A 337 11.80 -15.45 14.72
C GLY A 337 11.87 -16.92 15.15
N ILE A 338 11.92 -17.16 16.46
CA ILE A 338 11.95 -18.51 17.02
C ILE A 338 10.71 -19.30 16.60
N LEU A 339 9.52 -18.71 16.75
CA LEU A 339 8.25 -19.38 16.44
C LEU A 339 8.10 -19.77 14.96
N ILE A 340 8.57 -18.90 14.04
CA ILE A 340 8.44 -19.15 12.60
C ILE A 340 9.51 -20.11 12.08
N TYR A 341 10.78 -19.89 12.41
CA TYR A 341 11.90 -20.58 11.75
C TYR A 341 12.29 -21.90 12.42
N PHE A 342 11.72 -22.23 13.58
CA PHE A 342 12.01 -23.45 14.33
C PHE A 342 10.77 -24.33 14.68
N ASP A 343 9.64 -24.28 13.93
CA ASP A 343 8.43 -25.14 14.15
C ASP A 343 8.78 -26.59 14.50
N VAL A 344 9.67 -27.16 13.70
CA VAL A 344 9.94 -28.59 13.74
C VAL A 344 10.77 -28.93 14.98
N GLU A 345 11.73 -28.10 15.35
CA GLU A 345 12.56 -28.25 16.54
C GLU A 345 11.77 -27.95 17.82
N LEU A 346 10.85 -26.98 17.79
CA LEU A 346 9.97 -26.63 18.90
C LEU A 346 9.14 -27.83 19.39
N LYS A 347 8.73 -28.74 18.48
CA LYS A 347 8.04 -30.00 18.80
C LYS A 347 8.87 -30.92 19.72
N SER A 348 10.19 -30.87 19.60
CA SER A 348 11.14 -31.74 20.31
C SER A 348 11.75 -31.13 21.58
N LEU A 349 11.33 -29.92 21.97
CA LEU A 349 11.80 -29.28 23.20
C LEU A 349 11.31 -30.00 24.45
N SER A 350 12.11 -29.95 25.52
CA SER A 350 11.68 -30.40 26.85
C SER A 350 10.48 -29.60 27.35
N THR A 351 9.65 -30.22 28.18
CA THR A 351 8.45 -29.59 28.75
C THR A 351 8.79 -28.39 29.63
N GLU A 352 9.88 -28.48 30.40
CA GLU A 352 10.35 -27.41 31.28
C GLU A 352 10.79 -26.15 30.52
N LEU A 353 11.62 -26.31 29.48
CA LEU A 353 12.08 -25.17 28.66
C LEU A 353 10.93 -24.50 27.92
N ARG A 354 9.98 -25.30 27.43
CA ARG A 354 8.78 -24.80 26.76
C ARG A 354 7.90 -24.00 27.69
N ALA A 355 7.63 -24.51 28.89
CA ALA A 355 6.86 -23.80 29.91
C ALA A 355 7.52 -22.48 30.31
N SER A 356 8.84 -22.49 30.55
CA SER A 356 9.59 -21.27 30.88
C SER A 356 9.58 -20.25 29.74
N PHE A 357 9.70 -20.68 28.48
CA PHE A 357 9.59 -19.79 27.33
C PHE A 357 8.22 -19.12 27.22
N ILE A 358 7.13 -19.89 27.40
CA ILE A 358 5.75 -19.37 27.37
C ILE A 358 5.52 -18.38 28.52
N ASP A 359 6.03 -18.67 29.73
CA ASP A 359 5.95 -17.75 30.87
C ASP A 359 6.66 -16.41 30.58
N GLN A 360 7.86 -16.45 29.99
CA GLN A 360 8.54 -15.21 29.58
C GLN A 360 7.78 -14.46 28.48
N MET A 361 7.10 -15.17 27.57
CA MET A 361 6.22 -14.56 26.56
C MET A 361 5.01 -13.86 27.19
N MET A 362 4.38 -14.46 28.21
CA MET A 362 3.29 -13.83 28.98
C MET A 362 3.78 -12.57 29.70
N ARG A 363 4.91 -12.67 30.41
CA ARG A 363 5.49 -11.53 31.14
C ARG A 363 5.82 -10.36 30.22
N LEU A 364 6.41 -10.65 29.05
CA LEU A 364 6.65 -9.65 28.00
C LEU A 364 5.37 -8.98 27.50
N THR A 365 4.31 -9.77 27.31
CA THR A 365 3.01 -9.25 26.87
C THR A 365 2.43 -8.28 27.90
N HIS A 366 2.55 -8.60 29.19
CA HIS A 366 2.15 -7.71 30.29
C HIS A 366 2.91 -6.38 30.27
N THR A 367 4.25 -6.43 30.25
CA THR A 367 5.08 -5.21 30.19
C THR A 367 4.75 -4.37 28.96
N CYS A 368 4.56 -4.99 27.79
CA CYS A 368 4.18 -4.25 26.58
C CYS A 368 2.79 -3.61 26.70
N SER A 369 1.82 -4.28 27.34
CA SER A 369 0.48 -3.70 27.52
C SER A 369 0.47 -2.51 28.49
N GLU A 370 1.20 -2.59 29.59
CA GLU A 370 1.32 -1.48 30.54
C GLU A 370 2.07 -0.29 29.91
N GLY A 371 3.17 -0.57 29.21
CA GLY A 371 3.93 0.44 28.50
C GLY A 371 3.12 1.11 27.39
N ALA A 372 2.36 0.33 26.60
CA ALA A 372 1.49 0.85 25.54
C ALA A 372 0.39 1.77 26.11
N SER A 373 -0.15 1.45 27.29
CA SER A 373 -1.16 2.29 27.95
C SER A 373 -0.57 3.63 28.37
N GLN A 374 0.66 3.62 28.87
CA GLN A 374 1.37 4.83 29.25
C GLN A 374 1.70 5.67 28.00
N GLU A 375 2.15 5.05 26.91
CA GLU A 375 2.43 5.71 25.62
C GLU A 375 1.20 6.44 25.07
N GLU A 376 0.02 5.80 25.09
CA GLU A 376 -1.24 6.43 24.66
C GLU A 376 -1.61 7.60 25.58
N SER A 377 -1.55 7.43 26.91
CA SER A 377 -1.89 8.50 27.87
C SER A 377 -0.96 9.71 27.84
N LEU A 378 0.27 9.53 27.35
CA LEU A 378 1.28 10.60 27.32
C LEU A 378 1.36 11.31 25.96
N TYR A 379 0.60 10.86 24.95
CA TYR A 379 0.86 11.18 23.53
C TYR A 379 2.37 11.06 23.21
N ALA A 380 2.91 9.86 23.36
CA ALA A 380 4.28 9.60 22.93
C ALA A 380 4.37 9.67 21.38
N ASP A 381 5.37 10.39 20.87
CA ASP A 381 5.64 10.44 19.42
C ASP A 381 6.09 9.06 18.89
N ASP A 382 6.85 8.32 19.69
CA ASP A 382 7.36 6.98 19.38
C ASP A 382 6.72 5.91 20.29
N CYS A 383 5.70 5.21 19.78
CA CYS A 383 5.00 4.15 20.53
C CYS A 383 5.70 2.77 20.39
N PHE A 384 6.83 2.57 21.08
CA PHE A 384 7.60 1.33 21.01
C PHE A 384 6.88 0.14 21.63
N TYR A 385 6.29 0.29 22.81
CA TYR A 385 5.55 -0.77 23.50
C TYR A 385 4.28 -1.15 22.74
N MET A 386 3.57 -0.20 22.13
CA MET A 386 2.43 -0.51 21.26
C MET A 386 2.83 -1.42 20.09
N ARG A 387 3.94 -1.10 19.41
CA ARG A 387 4.48 -1.92 18.32
C ARG A 387 4.95 -3.30 18.80
N ALA A 388 5.48 -3.38 20.02
CA ALA A 388 5.86 -4.64 20.63
C ALA A 388 4.63 -5.49 20.99
N LEU A 389 3.59 -4.88 21.57
CA LEU A 389 2.32 -5.54 21.92
C LEU A 389 1.66 -6.16 20.69
N GLU A 390 1.54 -5.41 19.59
CA GLU A 390 1.01 -5.94 18.34
C GLU A 390 1.77 -7.19 17.88
N LYS A 391 3.10 -7.15 17.96
CA LYS A 391 3.92 -8.31 17.58
C LYS A 391 3.78 -9.48 18.55
N MET A 392 3.58 -9.22 19.84
CA MET A 392 3.30 -10.25 20.83
C MET A 392 1.93 -10.92 20.60
N LEU A 393 0.90 -10.16 20.19
CA LEU A 393 -0.39 -10.74 19.81
C LEU A 393 -0.27 -11.67 18.60
N ASP A 394 0.54 -11.29 17.61
CA ASP A 394 0.84 -12.14 16.45
C ASP A 394 1.56 -13.43 16.87
N ASN A 395 2.53 -13.32 17.79
CA ASN A 395 3.22 -14.47 18.38
C ASN A 395 2.24 -15.40 19.12
N TRP A 396 1.33 -14.85 19.94
CA TRP A 396 0.30 -15.64 20.63
C TRP A 396 -0.64 -16.34 19.66
N TYR A 397 -1.08 -15.66 18.60
CA TYR A 397 -1.90 -16.28 17.58
C TYR A 397 -1.19 -17.47 16.92
N SER A 398 0.10 -17.35 16.62
CA SER A 398 0.92 -18.45 16.09
C SER A 398 1.02 -19.61 17.08
N VAL A 399 1.29 -19.34 18.36
CA VAL A 399 1.40 -20.38 19.40
C VAL A 399 0.09 -21.13 19.58
N LEU A 400 -1.03 -20.42 19.67
CA LEU A 400 -2.36 -21.01 19.91
C LEU A 400 -2.92 -21.75 18.70
N LYS A 401 -2.36 -21.54 17.50
CA LYS A 401 -2.69 -22.32 16.30
C LYS A 401 -2.00 -23.69 16.28
N HIS A 402 -0.87 -23.84 16.98
CA HIS A 402 -0.04 -25.04 16.93
C HIS A 402 -0.22 -25.89 18.19
N GLU A 403 -0.93 -27.01 18.04
CA GLU A 403 -1.24 -27.99 19.12
C GLU A 403 0.00 -28.60 19.81
N TYR A 404 1.18 -28.50 19.21
CA TYR A 404 2.41 -29.06 19.77
C TYR A 404 3.13 -28.13 20.76
N LEU A 405 2.79 -26.83 20.81
CA LEU A 405 3.41 -25.87 21.73
C LEU A 405 2.69 -25.81 23.08
N CYS A 406 1.36 -25.99 23.08
CA CYS A 406 0.53 -26.00 24.27
C CYS A 406 -0.37 -27.24 24.24
N LEU A 407 -0.58 -27.91 25.38
CA LEU A 407 -1.61 -28.95 25.45
C LEU A 407 -2.98 -28.29 25.23
N GLU A 408 -3.93 -29.03 24.66
CA GLU A 408 -5.27 -28.51 24.32
C GLU A 408 -5.97 -27.84 25.53
N LYS A 409 -5.76 -28.38 26.75
CA LYS A 409 -6.29 -27.80 28.00
C LYS A 409 -5.63 -26.48 28.40
N ASP A 410 -4.39 -26.25 28.00
CA ASP A 410 -3.62 -25.05 28.33
C ASP A 410 -3.89 -23.93 27.31
N VAL A 411 -4.22 -24.28 26.06
CA VAL A 411 -4.57 -23.32 24.99
C VAL A 411 -5.70 -22.40 25.43
N GLU A 412 -6.78 -22.95 26.00
CA GLU A 412 -7.92 -22.16 26.48
C GLU A 412 -7.49 -21.21 27.62
N GLN A 413 -6.64 -21.68 28.55
CA GLN A 413 -6.18 -20.88 29.67
C GLN A 413 -5.29 -19.71 29.22
N TYR A 414 -4.31 -19.95 28.34
CA TYR A 414 -3.45 -18.89 27.82
C TYR A 414 -4.23 -17.89 26.96
N ALA A 415 -5.12 -18.38 26.10
CA ALA A 415 -5.99 -17.51 25.31
C ALA A 415 -6.86 -16.61 26.20
N ALA A 416 -7.44 -17.15 27.27
CA ALA A 416 -8.21 -16.37 28.25
C ALA A 416 -7.35 -15.32 28.97
N GLN A 417 -6.11 -15.66 29.37
CA GLN A 417 -5.21 -14.72 30.03
C GLN A 417 -4.80 -13.55 29.13
N VAL A 418 -4.40 -13.84 27.88
CA VAL A 418 -4.02 -12.82 26.89
C VAL A 418 -5.23 -11.94 26.55
N PHE A 419 -6.42 -12.53 26.40
CA PHE A 419 -7.65 -11.78 26.18
C PHE A 419 -7.98 -10.84 27.34
N ASN A 420 -7.91 -11.32 28.58
CA ASN A 420 -8.14 -10.51 29.78
C ASN A 420 -7.18 -9.31 29.85
N LEU A 421 -5.92 -9.54 29.54
CA LEU A 421 -4.88 -8.52 29.56
C LEU A 421 -5.16 -7.43 28.52
N TYR A 422 -5.54 -7.81 27.29
CA TYR A 422 -5.90 -6.84 26.26
C TYR A 422 -7.18 -6.06 26.60
N VAL A 423 -8.20 -6.72 27.18
CA VAL A 423 -9.43 -6.05 27.66
C VAL A 423 -9.10 -5.03 28.75
N LYS A 424 -8.33 -5.43 29.77
CA LYS A 424 -7.91 -4.53 30.87
C LYS A 424 -7.11 -3.33 30.36
N PHE A 425 -6.27 -3.54 29.35
CA PHE A 425 -5.50 -2.49 28.71
C PHE A 425 -6.39 -1.41 28.06
N ARG A 426 -7.54 -1.79 27.48
CA ARG A 426 -8.45 -0.87 26.79
C ARG A 426 -9.54 -0.25 27.66
N LEU A 427 -9.80 -0.76 28.86
CA LEU A 427 -10.86 -0.26 29.74
C LEU A 427 -10.36 0.76 30.76
N SER A 428 -11.23 1.70 31.13
CA SER A 428 -10.99 2.64 32.22
C SER A 428 -11.09 1.97 33.61
N PRO A 429 -10.49 2.57 34.67
CA PRO A 429 -10.68 2.14 36.04
C PRO A 429 -12.18 2.12 36.43
N PRO A 430 -12.64 1.14 37.23
CA PRO A 430 -11.86 0.19 38.03
C PRO A 430 -11.51 -1.14 37.33
N ASP A 431 -12.09 -1.43 36.16
CA ASP A 431 -11.96 -2.74 35.51
C ASP A 431 -10.72 -2.82 34.61
N GLY A 432 -10.10 -1.69 34.28
CA GLY A 432 -8.89 -1.62 33.46
C GLY A 432 -7.94 -0.50 33.86
N ASN A 433 -6.93 -0.29 33.01
CA ASN A 433 -5.78 0.58 33.27
C ASN A 433 -5.70 1.80 32.34
N ARG A 434 -6.68 1.98 31.43
CA ARG A 434 -6.70 3.12 30.49
C ARG A 434 -6.79 4.44 31.27
N ARG A 435 -5.80 5.30 31.10
CA ARG A 435 -5.76 6.64 31.72
C ARG A 435 -6.03 7.68 30.64
N ILE A 436 -7.01 8.55 30.86
CA ILE A 436 -7.23 9.74 30.03
C ILE A 436 -6.43 10.89 30.65
N SER A 437 -5.58 11.55 29.87
CA SER A 437 -4.90 12.77 30.31
C SER A 437 -5.74 14.01 29.98
N ASP A 438 -5.61 15.07 30.79
CA ASP A 438 -6.28 16.36 30.56
C ASP A 438 -5.95 16.98 29.17
N LYS A 439 -4.87 16.53 28.52
CA LYS A 439 -4.48 17.00 27.19
C LYS A 439 -5.34 16.43 26.06
N GLU A 440 -5.90 15.24 26.22
CA GLU A 440 -6.81 14.63 25.23
C GLU A 440 -8.07 15.50 25.05
N LEU A 441 -8.62 16.00 26.16
CA LEU A 441 -9.83 16.82 26.20
C LEU A 441 -9.74 18.15 25.42
N THR A 442 -8.51 18.61 25.15
CA THR A 442 -8.24 19.85 24.40
C THR A 442 -7.81 19.61 22.95
N LYS A 443 -7.69 18.35 22.51
CA LYS A 443 -7.20 18.02 21.18
C LYS A 443 -8.37 18.05 20.20
N GLU A 444 -8.32 18.98 19.24
CA GLU A 444 -9.17 18.91 18.06
C GLU A 444 -8.78 17.63 17.29
N VAL A 445 -9.71 16.68 17.19
CA VAL A 445 -9.55 15.51 16.32
C VAL A 445 -9.46 16.04 14.89
N VAL A 446 -8.26 15.96 14.31
CA VAL A 446 -8.03 16.43 12.94
C VAL A 446 -8.80 15.50 11.99
N GLU A 447 -9.44 16.05 10.95
CA GLU A 447 -10.21 15.27 9.95
C GLU A 447 -9.41 14.13 9.28
N PHE A 448 -8.08 14.11 9.43
CA PHE A 448 -7.17 13.09 8.90
C PHE A 448 -6.78 11.98 9.90
N GLU A 449 -7.25 12.02 11.16
CA GLU A 449 -6.96 10.95 12.13
C GLU A 449 -7.75 9.67 11.77
N GLU A 450 -7.04 8.55 11.62
CA GLU A 450 -7.67 7.27 11.30
C GLU A 450 -8.50 6.76 12.48
N ASN A 451 -9.74 6.36 12.21
CA ASN A 451 -10.62 5.73 13.20
C ASN A 451 -9.96 4.50 13.84
N ASP A 452 -10.15 4.28 15.14
CA ASP A 452 -9.52 3.20 15.91
C ASP A 452 -9.71 1.81 15.30
N ARG A 453 -10.86 1.55 14.68
CA ARG A 453 -11.14 0.26 14.03
C ARG A 453 -10.31 0.01 12.76
N GLU A 454 -9.76 1.06 12.13
CA GLU A 454 -8.80 0.94 11.02
C GLU A 454 -7.35 1.03 11.55
N LYS A 455 -7.05 1.96 12.46
CA LYS A 455 -5.73 2.11 13.10
C LYS A 455 -5.27 0.84 13.83
N TYR A 456 -6.15 0.23 14.63
CA TYR A 456 -5.87 -0.99 15.41
C TYR A 456 -6.47 -2.25 14.80
N LYS A 457 -6.86 -2.20 13.52
CA LYS A 457 -7.58 -3.29 12.85
C LYS A 457 -6.86 -4.63 12.96
N TYR A 458 -5.54 -4.65 12.78
CA TYR A 458 -4.73 -5.87 12.84
C TYR A 458 -4.71 -6.47 14.25
N GLN A 459 -4.54 -5.63 15.29
CA GLN A 459 -4.61 -6.06 16.69
C GLN A 459 -5.98 -6.64 17.03
N LEU A 460 -7.06 -5.98 16.59
CA LEU A 460 -8.44 -6.42 16.80
C LEU A 460 -8.72 -7.78 16.11
N GLN A 461 -8.16 -8.02 14.91
CA GLN A 461 -8.28 -9.32 14.23
C GLN A 461 -7.48 -10.43 14.92
N LEU A 462 -6.29 -10.14 15.44
CA LEU A 462 -5.49 -11.09 16.22
C LEU A 462 -6.16 -11.44 17.55
N ILE A 463 -6.59 -10.44 18.32
CA ILE A 463 -7.22 -10.68 19.63
C ILE A 463 -8.58 -11.37 19.49
N GLY A 464 -9.35 -11.08 18.44
CA GLY A 464 -10.58 -11.80 18.12
C GLY A 464 -10.31 -13.28 17.82
N ASN A 465 -9.24 -13.60 17.08
CA ASN A 465 -8.82 -14.98 16.85
C ASN A 465 -8.39 -15.69 18.16
N ILE A 466 -7.63 -15.01 19.02
CA ILE A 466 -7.18 -15.54 20.32
C ILE A 466 -8.39 -15.83 21.21
N ALA A 467 -9.32 -14.87 21.33
CA ALA A 467 -10.54 -15.01 22.11
C ALA A 467 -11.41 -16.20 21.65
N ARG A 468 -11.43 -16.50 20.35
CA ARG A 468 -12.13 -17.68 19.81
C ARG A 468 -11.53 -19.02 20.22
N LYS A 469 -10.30 -19.06 20.75
CA LYS A 469 -9.75 -20.27 21.38
C LYS A 469 -10.22 -20.48 22.82
N ALA A 470 -10.79 -19.44 23.44
CA ALA A 470 -11.40 -19.48 24.77
C ALA A 470 -12.81 -18.89 24.73
N VAL A 471 -13.68 -19.43 23.86
CA VAL A 471 -15.03 -18.87 23.59
C VAL A 471 -15.85 -18.74 24.87
N GLY A 472 -15.89 -19.78 25.70
CA GLY A 472 -16.70 -19.82 26.91
C GLY A 472 -16.36 -18.68 27.88
N HIS A 473 -15.06 -18.48 28.13
CA HIS A 473 -14.56 -17.39 28.95
C HIS A 473 -14.77 -16.02 28.29
N SER A 474 -14.33 -15.87 27.04
CA SER A 474 -14.31 -14.58 26.34
C SER A 474 -15.70 -13.99 26.15
N LEU A 475 -16.69 -14.80 25.75
CA LEU A 475 -18.07 -14.34 25.61
C LEU A 475 -18.67 -13.94 26.96
N THR A 476 -18.44 -14.75 28.00
CA THR A 476 -18.99 -14.47 29.35
C THR A 476 -18.45 -13.15 29.90
N LEU A 477 -17.15 -12.89 29.74
CA LEU A 477 -16.52 -11.65 30.15
C LEU A 477 -17.09 -10.43 29.40
N LEU A 478 -17.18 -10.51 28.06
CA LEU A 478 -17.72 -9.41 27.26
C LEU A 478 -19.19 -9.11 27.59
N ILE A 479 -20.01 -10.14 27.82
CA ILE A 479 -21.41 -9.97 28.24
C ILE A 479 -21.48 -9.23 29.59
N GLN A 480 -20.72 -9.68 30.60
CA GLN A 480 -20.72 -9.06 31.92
C GLN A 480 -20.31 -7.58 31.87
N LEU A 481 -19.24 -7.28 31.13
CA LEU A 481 -18.74 -5.91 30.99
C LEU A 481 -19.72 -5.03 30.22
N LEU A 482 -20.22 -5.47 29.06
CA LEU A 482 -21.15 -4.69 28.25
C LEU A 482 -22.51 -4.49 28.93
N GLU A 483 -23.06 -5.50 29.63
CA GLU A 483 -24.32 -5.33 30.39
C GLU A 483 -24.14 -4.30 31.52
N SER A 484 -23.01 -4.35 32.22
CA SER A 484 -22.65 -3.38 33.26
C SER A 484 -22.49 -1.97 32.69
N ARG A 485 -21.84 -1.81 31.53
CA ARG A 485 -21.69 -0.50 30.89
C ARG A 485 -22.99 0.03 30.27
N ALA A 486 -23.82 -0.83 29.68
CA ALA A 486 -25.12 -0.45 29.14
C ALA A 486 -26.08 0.06 30.22
N THR A 487 -26.10 -0.61 31.39
CA THR A 487 -26.91 -0.16 32.54
C THR A 487 -26.44 1.17 33.09
N LYS A 488 -25.11 1.35 33.23
CA LYS A 488 -24.53 2.65 33.60
C LYS A 488 -24.89 3.74 32.60
N LEU A 489 -24.79 3.46 31.29
CA LEU A 489 -25.09 4.45 30.25
C LEU A 489 -26.56 4.87 30.28
N HIS A 490 -27.47 3.91 30.42
CA HIS A 490 -28.88 4.20 30.56
C HIS A 490 -29.15 5.08 31.80
N HIS A 491 -28.51 4.76 32.93
CA HIS A 491 -28.63 5.54 34.15
C HIS A 491 -28.12 6.97 33.98
N GLU A 492 -26.91 7.17 33.45
CA GLU A 492 -26.33 8.51 33.22
C GLU A 492 -27.21 9.34 32.27
N LEU A 493 -27.66 8.77 31.16
CA LEU A 493 -28.53 9.46 30.20
C LEU A 493 -29.91 9.80 30.79
N SER A 494 -30.45 8.96 31.69
CA SER A 494 -31.73 9.23 32.35
C SER A 494 -31.67 10.38 33.35
N GLN A 495 -30.48 10.75 33.83
CA GLN A 495 -30.27 11.85 34.78
C GLN A 495 -30.06 13.21 34.10
N VAL A 496 -29.82 13.22 32.78
CA VAL A 496 -29.58 14.46 32.05
C VAL A 496 -30.86 15.31 32.02
N PRO A 497 -30.82 16.59 32.47
CA PRO A 497 -31.96 17.48 32.34
C PRO A 497 -32.27 17.77 30.87
N THR A 498 -33.56 17.78 30.54
CA THR A 498 -34.06 18.01 29.17
C THR A 498 -33.89 19.44 28.66
N ASP A 499 -33.42 20.37 29.48
CA ASP A 499 -33.26 21.79 29.13
C ASP A 499 -31.84 22.08 28.62
N PRO A 500 -31.63 22.36 27.31
CA PRO A 500 -30.31 22.48 26.68
C PRO A 500 -29.51 23.73 27.11
N LYS A 501 -30.09 24.64 27.91
CA LYS A 501 -29.43 25.86 28.40
C LYS A 501 -28.60 25.66 29.67
N CYS A 502 -28.74 24.51 30.33
CA CYS A 502 -27.82 24.13 31.40
C CYS A 502 -26.55 23.57 30.74
N ASN A 503 -25.53 24.43 30.58
CA ASN A 503 -24.19 24.01 30.13
C ASN A 503 -23.70 22.82 30.96
N LEU A 504 -23.82 21.62 30.41
CA LEU A 504 -23.21 20.41 30.94
C LEU A 504 -21.77 20.38 30.41
N ASN A 505 -20.81 20.59 31.29
CA ASN A 505 -19.52 19.93 31.11
C ASN A 505 -19.86 18.44 31.02
N ILE A 506 -19.66 17.82 29.86
CA ILE A 506 -19.75 16.36 29.73
C ILE A 506 -18.84 15.80 30.82
N SER A 507 -19.42 15.03 31.74
CA SER A 507 -18.64 14.45 32.82
C SER A 507 -17.57 13.55 32.21
N MET A 508 -16.31 13.67 32.65
CA MET A 508 -15.22 12.76 32.27
C MET A 508 -15.63 11.27 32.46
N ASN A 509 -16.60 10.99 33.33
CA ASN A 509 -17.15 9.65 33.52
C ASN A 509 -17.95 9.16 32.31
N LEU A 510 -18.68 10.04 31.62
CA LEU A 510 -19.49 9.69 30.45
C LEU A 510 -18.62 9.45 29.22
N GLU A 511 -17.55 10.24 29.03
CA GLU A 511 -16.56 10.00 27.95
C GLU A 511 -15.82 8.68 28.17
N ASN A 512 -15.35 8.41 29.40
CA ASN A 512 -14.76 7.12 29.74
C ASN A 512 -15.73 5.95 29.48
N LEU A 513 -17.02 6.17 29.75
CA LEU A 513 -18.05 5.17 29.50
C LEU A 513 -18.29 4.95 28.00
N TYR A 514 -18.33 6.01 27.19
CA TYR A 514 -18.45 5.89 25.73
C TYR A 514 -17.26 5.12 25.16
N GLU A 515 -16.05 5.45 25.60
CA GLU A 515 -14.82 4.82 25.13
C GLU A 515 -14.73 3.35 25.61
N ASP A 516 -15.13 3.04 26.84
CA ASP A 516 -15.26 1.65 27.32
C ASP A 516 -16.22 0.84 26.43
N ILE A 517 -17.39 1.39 26.13
CA ILE A 517 -18.40 0.71 25.29
C ILE A 517 -17.87 0.56 23.86
N HIS A 518 -17.25 1.60 23.31
CA HIS A 518 -16.63 1.59 21.99
C HIS A 518 -15.68 0.39 21.83
N TRP A 519 -14.69 0.27 22.71
CA TRP A 519 -13.72 -0.84 22.68
C TRP A 519 -14.38 -2.21 22.87
N LEU A 520 -15.36 -2.33 23.78
CA LEU A 520 -16.05 -3.59 24.03
C LEU A 520 -16.91 -4.04 22.84
N VAL A 521 -17.55 -3.11 22.13
CA VAL A 521 -18.31 -3.40 20.90
C VAL A 521 -17.37 -3.78 19.76
N LEU A 522 -16.23 -3.10 19.61
CA LEU A 522 -15.18 -3.50 18.64
C LEU A 522 -14.70 -4.93 18.90
N LEU A 523 -14.34 -5.24 20.14
CA LEU A 523 -13.91 -6.58 20.55
C LEU A 523 -14.99 -7.61 20.26
N SER A 524 -16.24 -7.34 20.61
CA SER A 524 -17.37 -8.22 20.36
C SER A 524 -17.58 -8.48 18.86
N GLY A 525 -17.45 -7.47 18.02
CA GLY A 525 -17.52 -7.62 16.56
C GLY A 525 -16.42 -8.52 15.99
N HIS A 526 -15.20 -8.43 16.51
CA HIS A 526 -14.08 -9.28 16.08
C HIS A 526 -14.10 -10.70 16.65
N VAL A 527 -14.68 -10.90 17.85
CA VAL A 527 -14.89 -12.23 18.41
C VAL A 527 -16.00 -12.97 17.66
N LEU A 528 -17.16 -12.31 17.45
CA LEU A 528 -18.35 -12.91 16.84
C LEU A 528 -18.22 -13.14 15.33
N CYS A 529 -17.52 -12.27 14.60
CA CYS A 529 -17.53 -12.30 13.13
C CYS A 529 -16.14 -12.56 12.54
N MET A 530 -16.09 -13.22 11.39
CA MET A 530 -14.92 -13.17 10.49
C MET A 530 -14.92 -11.82 9.74
N GLU A 531 -13.77 -11.31 9.28
CA GLU A 531 -13.79 -10.25 8.24
C GLU A 531 -13.71 -10.92 6.88
N SER A 532 -14.61 -10.53 5.98
CA SER A 532 -14.52 -10.82 4.56
C SER A 532 -14.50 -9.50 3.78
N ARG A 533 -13.57 -9.32 2.82
CA ARG A 533 -13.45 -8.10 1.97
C ARG A 533 -13.63 -8.40 0.48
N GLY A 534 -14.45 -9.39 0.15
CA GLY A 534 -14.68 -9.91 -1.20
C GLY A 534 -15.21 -11.35 -1.23
N GLU A 535 -15.09 -12.06 -0.11
CA GLU A 535 -15.60 -13.42 0.10
C GLU A 535 -16.92 -13.43 0.88
N VAL A 536 -17.61 -14.58 0.91
CA VAL A 536 -18.82 -14.75 1.70
C VAL A 536 -18.46 -14.73 3.19
N ALA A 537 -19.13 -13.87 3.97
CA ALA A 537 -18.95 -13.82 5.41
C ALA A 537 -19.52 -15.10 6.06
N MET A 538 -18.76 -15.70 6.99
CA MET A 538 -19.13 -16.95 7.65
C MET A 538 -19.02 -16.82 9.16
N ILE A 539 -19.96 -17.44 9.88
CA ILE A 539 -19.89 -17.58 11.33
C ILE A 539 -18.65 -18.42 11.70
N PRO A 540 -17.79 -17.94 12.62
CA PRO A 540 -16.63 -18.70 13.08
C PRO A 540 -17.01 -20.09 13.60
N ALA A 541 -16.27 -21.11 13.16
CA ALA A 541 -16.55 -22.51 13.50
C ALA A 541 -16.49 -22.77 15.02
N GLU A 542 -15.61 -22.07 15.75
CA GLU A 542 -15.52 -22.18 17.20
C GLU A 542 -16.83 -21.74 17.90
N LEU A 543 -17.53 -20.74 17.37
CA LEU A 543 -18.81 -20.26 17.93
C LEU A 543 -19.96 -21.22 17.64
N ILE A 544 -19.98 -21.81 16.44
CA ILE A 544 -20.97 -22.85 16.08
C ILE A 544 -20.81 -24.05 17.02
N LYS A 545 -19.58 -24.54 17.19
CA LYS A 545 -19.27 -25.66 18.09
C LYS A 545 -19.66 -25.35 19.53
N HIS A 546 -19.37 -24.14 20.01
CA HIS A 546 -19.75 -23.70 21.36
C HIS A 546 -21.27 -23.68 21.56
N SER A 547 -22.02 -23.07 20.63
CA SER A 547 -23.49 -23.02 20.69
C SER A 547 -24.13 -24.42 20.68
N ILE A 548 -23.61 -25.33 19.85
CA ILE A 548 -24.05 -26.74 19.82
C ILE A 548 -23.74 -27.45 21.13
N ALA A 549 -22.56 -27.22 21.71
CA ALA A 549 -22.16 -27.79 23.00
C ALA A 549 -23.03 -27.27 24.16
N GLN A 550 -23.46 -26.00 24.12
CA GLN A 550 -24.39 -25.41 25.08
C GLN A 550 -25.78 -26.04 25.01
N LYS A 551 -26.27 -26.34 23.80
CA LYS A 551 -27.54 -27.04 23.61
C LYS A 551 -27.48 -28.50 24.09
N LYS A 552 -26.40 -29.21 23.79
CA LYS A 552 -26.16 -30.59 24.28
C LYS A 552 -26.01 -30.68 25.80
N ASN A 553 -25.71 -29.57 26.47
CA ASN A 553 -25.48 -29.47 27.91
C ASN A 553 -26.77 -29.57 28.75
N ASP A 554 -27.94 -29.69 28.11
CA ASP A 554 -29.28 -29.57 28.73
C ASP A 554 -29.46 -28.30 29.58
N LYS A 555 -28.84 -27.20 29.12
CA LYS A 555 -28.84 -25.89 29.80
C LYS A 555 -29.54 -24.78 29.03
N LEU A 556 -29.79 -24.92 27.73
CA LEU A 556 -30.18 -23.82 26.84
C LEU A 556 -31.59 -23.99 26.28
N ASP A 557 -32.40 -22.93 26.34
CA ASP A 557 -33.71 -22.85 25.67
C ASP A 557 -33.63 -21.87 24.47
N PRO A 558 -33.75 -22.37 23.22
CA PRO A 558 -33.73 -21.54 22.02
C PRO A 558 -34.83 -20.46 21.99
N ASN A 559 -36.02 -20.75 22.52
CA ASN A 559 -37.14 -19.81 22.51
C ASN A 559 -36.86 -18.64 23.46
N MET A 560 -36.31 -18.93 24.64
CA MET A 560 -35.94 -17.91 25.62
C MET A 560 -34.78 -17.05 25.12
N SER A 561 -33.84 -17.63 24.38
CA SER A 561 -32.76 -16.90 23.70
C SER A 561 -33.30 -15.95 22.62
N LEU A 562 -34.30 -16.37 21.84
CA LEU A 562 -34.96 -15.51 20.86
C LEU A 562 -35.77 -14.39 21.52
N GLN A 563 -36.53 -14.70 22.58
CA GLN A 563 -37.29 -13.70 23.33
C GLN A 563 -36.38 -12.62 23.93
N LEU A 564 -35.22 -13.02 24.48
CA LEU A 564 -34.21 -12.09 24.98
C LEU A 564 -33.75 -11.11 23.90
N PHE A 565 -33.49 -11.63 22.70
CA PHE A 565 -32.98 -10.86 21.58
C PHE A 565 -34.02 -9.86 21.05
N VAL A 566 -35.27 -10.29 20.90
CA VAL A 566 -36.38 -9.48 20.36
C VAL A 566 -36.91 -8.44 21.36
N SER A 567 -36.49 -8.49 22.63
CA SER A 567 -36.93 -7.57 23.68
C SER A 567 -35.79 -6.70 24.24
N PRO A 568 -35.15 -5.85 23.43
CA PRO A 568 -34.05 -4.99 23.91
C PRO A 568 -34.49 -3.98 24.98
N GLN A 569 -35.79 -3.69 25.09
CA GLN A 569 -36.35 -2.75 26.07
C GLN A 569 -36.53 -3.34 27.48
N SER A 570 -36.37 -4.66 27.65
CA SER A 570 -36.63 -5.35 28.91
C SER A 570 -35.54 -5.11 29.98
N ASN A 571 -35.95 -5.02 31.25
CA ASN A 571 -35.04 -4.79 32.38
C ASN A 571 -34.09 -5.98 32.60
N LEU A 572 -32.79 -5.72 32.62
CA LEU A 572 -31.72 -6.70 32.83
C LEU A 572 -31.83 -7.49 34.15
N SER A 573 -32.42 -6.90 35.19
CA SER A 573 -32.58 -7.50 36.52
C SER A 573 -33.55 -8.69 36.57
N GLU A 574 -34.55 -8.74 35.68
CA GLU A 574 -35.48 -9.87 35.58
C GLU A 574 -34.87 -11.05 34.80
N ILE A 575 -33.83 -10.78 34.02
CA ILE A 575 -33.20 -11.70 33.07
C ILE A 575 -31.98 -12.39 33.70
N SER A 576 -31.25 -11.70 34.59
CA SER A 576 -30.02 -12.20 35.22
C SER A 576 -30.21 -13.46 36.07
N ALA A 577 -31.40 -13.69 36.61
CA ALA A 577 -31.72 -14.92 37.34
C ALA A 577 -31.50 -16.18 36.48
N ASN A 578 -31.80 -16.10 35.18
CA ASN A 578 -31.82 -17.22 34.25
C ASN A 578 -30.53 -17.33 33.41
N SER A 579 -29.40 -16.75 33.85
CA SER A 579 -28.17 -16.59 33.03
C SER A 579 -27.64 -17.82 32.29
N LYS A 580 -27.97 -19.05 32.75
CA LYS A 580 -27.55 -20.32 32.12
C LYS A 580 -28.44 -20.76 30.95
N SER A 581 -29.63 -20.18 30.76
CA SER A 581 -30.61 -20.59 29.75
C SER A 581 -30.42 -20.00 28.36
N PHE A 582 -29.54 -19.01 28.22
CA PHE A 582 -29.35 -18.24 26.99
C PHE A 582 -28.09 -18.66 26.23
N ASP A 583 -28.17 -18.67 24.90
CA ASP A 583 -26.98 -18.75 24.05
C ASP A 583 -26.08 -17.53 24.29
N HIS A 584 -24.79 -17.76 24.53
CA HIS A 584 -23.87 -16.67 24.84
C HIS A 584 -23.63 -15.71 23.66
N ALA A 585 -23.57 -16.23 22.43
CA ALA A 585 -23.33 -15.39 21.26
C ALA A 585 -24.57 -14.53 20.94
N ILE A 586 -25.78 -15.10 21.05
CA ILE A 586 -27.04 -14.35 20.90
C ILE A 586 -27.17 -13.30 22.00
N ARG A 587 -26.88 -13.66 23.26
CA ARG A 587 -26.94 -12.71 24.38
C ARG A 587 -25.98 -11.55 24.18
N LEU A 588 -24.74 -11.81 23.76
CA LEU A 588 -23.77 -10.74 23.49
C LEU A 588 -24.27 -9.80 22.40
N ALA A 589 -24.80 -10.34 21.29
CA ALA A 589 -25.40 -9.52 20.24
C ALA A 589 -26.58 -8.70 20.79
N ALA A 590 -27.48 -9.32 21.57
CA ALA A 590 -28.64 -8.65 22.17
C ALA A 590 -28.23 -7.43 23.02
N VAL A 591 -27.11 -7.49 23.75
CA VAL A 591 -26.61 -6.34 24.53
C VAL A 591 -26.24 -5.16 23.62
N VAL A 592 -25.70 -5.40 22.43
CA VAL A 592 -25.42 -4.32 21.46
C VAL A 592 -26.72 -3.75 20.88
N PHE A 593 -27.74 -4.58 20.63
CA PHE A 593 -29.08 -4.09 20.26
C PHE A 593 -29.70 -3.23 21.37
N ARG A 594 -29.46 -3.54 22.65
CA ARG A 594 -29.89 -2.71 23.78
C ARG A 594 -29.19 -1.36 23.81
N LEU A 595 -27.89 -1.30 23.52
CA LEU A 595 -27.16 -0.03 23.41
C LEU A 595 -27.79 0.87 22.32
N ALA A 596 -28.14 0.30 21.17
CA ALA A 596 -28.84 1.04 20.12
C ALA A 596 -30.25 1.50 20.55
N GLU A 597 -30.96 0.70 21.35
CA GLU A 597 -32.26 1.09 21.93
C GLU A 597 -32.10 2.22 22.96
N ILE A 598 -31.03 2.22 23.76
CA ILE A 598 -30.71 3.32 24.69
C ILE A 598 -30.43 4.62 23.92
N GLU A 599 -29.65 4.56 22.82
CA GLU A 599 -29.46 5.72 21.94
C GLU A 599 -30.79 6.22 21.37
N LYS A 600 -31.66 5.30 20.94
CA LYS A 600 -32.99 5.64 20.42
C LYS A 600 -33.87 6.32 21.46
N MET A 601 -33.87 5.83 22.71
CA MET A 601 -34.59 6.48 23.82
C MET A 601 -34.05 7.90 24.06
N ALA A 602 -32.74 8.10 23.99
CA ALA A 602 -32.11 9.41 24.12
C ALA A 602 -32.50 10.36 22.96
N ILE A 603 -32.55 9.86 21.72
CA ILE A 603 -33.01 10.63 20.56
C ILE A 603 -34.48 11.06 20.74
N LYS A 604 -35.36 10.13 21.15
CA LYS A 604 -36.78 10.44 21.44
C LYS A 604 -36.95 11.39 22.63
N GLY A 605 -36.00 11.39 23.57
CA GLY A 605 -35.91 12.30 24.70
C GLY A 605 -35.34 13.69 24.38
N ASN A 606 -35.01 13.99 23.11
CA ASN A 606 -34.38 15.23 22.65
C ASN A 606 -33.00 15.55 23.28
N ILE A 607 -32.25 14.52 23.69
CA ILE A 607 -30.89 14.65 24.24
C ILE A 607 -29.82 14.07 23.30
N SER A 608 -30.09 14.11 21.98
CA SER A 608 -29.18 13.57 20.95
C SER A 608 -27.81 14.25 20.92
N TYR A 609 -27.71 15.51 21.37
CA TYR A 609 -26.46 16.29 21.36
C TYR A 609 -25.38 15.79 22.34
N ILE A 610 -25.74 14.90 23.27
CA ILE A 610 -24.80 14.29 24.23
C ILE A 610 -24.27 12.95 23.71
N LEU A 611 -24.96 12.33 22.75
CA LEU A 611 -24.56 11.04 22.20
C LEU A 611 -23.23 11.16 21.46
N SER A 612 -22.37 10.15 21.62
CA SER A 612 -21.10 10.05 20.90
C SER A 612 -21.33 9.54 19.46
N PRO A 613 -21.02 10.34 18.41
CA PRO A 613 -21.10 9.88 17.02
C PRO A 613 -20.17 8.70 16.72
N GLU A 614 -19.02 8.64 17.39
CA GLU A 614 -18.05 7.54 17.22
C GLU A 614 -18.57 6.23 17.81
N LEU A 615 -19.25 6.29 18.97
CA LEU A 615 -19.94 5.11 19.51
C LEU A 615 -21.06 4.65 18.58
N SER A 616 -21.91 5.58 18.10
CA SER A 616 -22.96 5.25 17.14
C SER A 616 -22.38 4.64 15.85
N SER A 617 -21.26 5.16 15.36
CA SER A 617 -20.52 4.62 14.20
C SER A 617 -20.07 3.19 14.44
N THR A 618 -19.59 2.91 15.65
CA THR A 618 -19.11 1.59 16.08
C THR A 618 -20.25 0.58 16.22
N ILE A 619 -21.41 1.00 16.74
CA ILE A 619 -22.62 0.17 16.82
C ILE A 619 -23.11 -0.18 15.40
N ILE A 620 -23.18 0.80 14.49
CA ILE A 620 -23.58 0.59 13.10
C ILE A 620 -22.60 -0.35 12.36
N TRP A 621 -21.29 -0.18 12.60
CA TRP A 621 -20.26 -1.07 12.10
C TRP A 621 -20.46 -2.51 12.61
N PHE A 622 -20.77 -2.67 13.90
CA PHE A 622 -21.04 -3.98 14.49
C PHE A 622 -22.26 -4.64 13.82
N PHE A 623 -23.37 -3.91 13.67
CA PHE A 623 -24.57 -4.43 13.00
C PHE A 623 -24.28 -4.84 11.56
N ARG A 624 -23.48 -4.07 10.83
CA ARG A 624 -23.11 -4.42 9.45
C ARG A 624 -22.34 -5.73 9.42
N ARG A 625 -21.38 -5.93 10.32
CA ARG A 625 -20.61 -7.19 10.38
C ARG A 625 -21.49 -8.35 10.82
N TRP A 626 -22.28 -8.15 11.86
CA TRP A 626 -23.16 -9.19 12.40
C TRP A 626 -24.21 -9.64 11.38
N THR A 627 -24.88 -8.71 10.68
CA THR A 627 -25.89 -9.03 9.65
C THR A 627 -25.32 -9.79 8.45
N LEU A 628 -24.06 -9.57 8.09
CA LEU A 628 -23.41 -10.34 7.03
C LEU A 628 -23.17 -11.81 7.42
N ASN A 629 -22.98 -12.10 8.71
CA ASN A 629 -22.63 -13.45 9.19
C ASN A 629 -23.85 -14.23 9.73
N TYR A 630 -24.72 -13.58 10.51
CA TYR A 630 -25.75 -14.24 11.33
C TYR A 630 -27.17 -14.11 10.79
N LEU A 631 -27.48 -13.06 10.03
CA LEU A 631 -28.84 -12.83 9.52
C LEU A 631 -29.05 -13.65 8.24
N LEU A 632 -30.07 -14.52 8.23
CA LEU A 632 -30.40 -15.42 7.13
C LEU A 632 -29.17 -16.20 6.62
N PRO A 633 -28.54 -17.02 7.49
CA PRO A 633 -27.36 -17.79 7.11
C PRO A 633 -27.75 -18.90 6.12
N ASP A 634 -26.91 -19.09 5.10
CA ASP A 634 -27.07 -20.11 4.07
C ASP A 634 -26.54 -21.45 4.58
N GLU A 635 -27.42 -22.42 4.81
CA GLU A 635 -27.07 -23.73 5.40
C GLU A 635 -26.05 -24.50 4.54
N ASP A 636 -26.10 -24.35 3.22
CA ASP A 636 -25.25 -25.08 2.28
C ASP A 636 -23.75 -24.75 2.41
N ILE A 637 -23.42 -23.61 3.03
CA ILE A 637 -22.04 -23.16 3.22
C ILE A 637 -21.39 -23.87 4.42
N TYR A 638 -22.18 -24.34 5.38
CA TYR A 638 -21.68 -24.87 6.64
C TYR A 638 -21.75 -26.40 6.65
N HIS A 639 -20.67 -27.05 7.10
CA HIS A 639 -20.69 -28.50 7.35
C HIS A 639 -21.66 -28.89 8.47
N GLU A 640 -21.77 -28.05 9.51
CA GLU A 640 -22.68 -28.23 10.63
C GLU A 640 -23.15 -26.84 11.06
N MET A 641 -24.46 -26.63 11.24
CA MET A 641 -25.02 -25.37 11.72
C MET A 641 -25.63 -25.50 13.12
N SER A 642 -25.48 -24.45 13.94
CA SER A 642 -26.15 -24.39 15.24
C SER A 642 -27.66 -24.27 15.03
N PRO A 643 -28.47 -25.20 15.56
CA PRO A 643 -29.92 -25.14 15.45
C PRO A 643 -30.50 -23.93 16.20
N THR A 644 -29.77 -23.40 17.20
CA THR A 644 -30.18 -22.20 17.94
C THR A 644 -30.04 -20.95 17.07
N PHE A 645 -28.95 -20.81 16.32
CA PHE A 645 -28.77 -19.69 15.39
C PHE A 645 -29.76 -19.76 14.24
N PHE A 646 -29.98 -20.94 13.66
CA PHE A 646 -30.96 -21.10 12.58
C PHE A 646 -32.40 -20.82 13.06
N HIS A 647 -32.75 -21.28 14.27
CA HIS A 647 -34.04 -20.96 14.88
C HIS A 647 -34.22 -19.45 15.12
N ALA A 648 -33.16 -18.74 15.52
CA ALA A 648 -33.24 -17.30 15.82
C ALA A 648 -33.18 -16.40 14.57
N PHE A 649 -32.44 -16.79 13.52
CA PHE A 649 -32.09 -15.91 12.40
C PHE A 649 -32.23 -16.54 11.00
N GLY A 650 -32.76 -17.76 10.89
CA GLY A 650 -33.04 -18.41 9.61
C GLY A 650 -34.25 -17.83 8.86
N GLY A 651 -34.49 -18.32 7.63
CA GLY A 651 -35.51 -17.81 6.70
C GLY A 651 -36.93 -17.69 7.24
N GLU A 652 -37.35 -18.64 8.08
CA GLU A 652 -38.70 -18.67 8.66
C GLU A 652 -38.77 -18.07 10.07
N SER A 653 -37.66 -17.53 10.58
CA SER A 653 -37.60 -17.01 11.94
C SER A 653 -38.21 -15.62 12.06
N ILE A 654 -39.03 -15.44 13.10
CA ILE A 654 -39.56 -14.13 13.51
C ILE A 654 -38.40 -13.19 13.91
N GLY A 655 -37.30 -13.74 14.44
CA GLY A 655 -36.14 -12.95 14.82
C GLY A 655 -35.44 -12.29 13.62
N ALA A 656 -35.43 -12.95 12.46
CA ALA A 656 -34.85 -12.37 11.24
C ALA A 656 -35.65 -11.16 10.75
N GLN A 657 -36.98 -11.27 10.69
CA GLN A 657 -37.85 -10.16 10.28
C GLN A 657 -37.76 -9.00 11.28
N TRP A 658 -37.86 -9.29 12.58
CA TRP A 658 -37.73 -8.27 13.62
C TRP A 658 -36.40 -7.52 13.55
N THR A 659 -35.30 -8.24 13.29
CA THR A 659 -33.98 -7.62 13.16
C THR A 659 -33.94 -6.63 12.00
N ILE A 660 -34.54 -6.98 10.86
CA ILE A 660 -34.61 -6.10 9.69
C ILE A 660 -35.43 -4.86 10.02
N ASP A 661 -36.60 -5.01 10.64
CA ASP A 661 -37.45 -3.88 11.03
C ASP A 661 -36.72 -2.93 12.01
N PHE A 662 -36.03 -3.49 13.00
CA PHE A 662 -35.22 -2.74 13.96
C PHE A 662 -34.09 -1.96 13.27
N LEU A 663 -33.34 -2.61 12.37
CA LEU A 663 -32.21 -1.98 11.70
C LEU A 663 -32.65 -0.92 10.69
N LEU A 664 -33.77 -1.11 10.00
CA LEU A 664 -34.34 -0.08 9.11
C LEU A 664 -34.78 1.15 9.91
N GLU A 665 -35.41 0.97 11.08
CA GLU A 665 -35.73 2.07 11.98
C GLU A 665 -34.45 2.78 12.45
N LYS A 666 -33.42 2.03 12.85
CA LYS A 666 -32.13 2.60 13.28
C LYS A 666 -31.41 3.37 12.16
N ILE A 667 -31.44 2.87 10.92
CA ILE A 667 -30.91 3.59 9.75
C ILE A 667 -31.63 4.93 9.57
N HIS A 668 -32.96 4.92 9.63
CA HIS A 668 -33.76 6.14 9.51
C HIS A 668 -33.39 7.15 10.62
N GLU A 669 -33.40 6.72 11.88
CA GLU A 669 -33.09 7.59 13.05
C GLU A 669 -31.69 8.21 12.97
N ASN A 670 -30.68 7.44 12.59
CA ASN A 670 -29.31 7.94 12.50
C ASN A 670 -29.16 8.97 11.37
N ILE A 671 -29.80 8.76 10.21
CA ILE A 671 -29.76 9.71 9.08
C ILE A 671 -30.43 11.03 9.44
N THR A 672 -31.55 11.00 10.16
CA THR A 672 -32.28 12.21 10.55
C THR A 672 -31.61 12.98 11.67
N THR A 673 -30.90 12.30 12.57
CA THR A 673 -30.32 12.89 13.78
C THR A 673 -28.91 13.43 13.55
N PHE A 674 -28.05 12.67 12.85
CA PHE A 674 -26.61 12.97 12.73
C PHE A 674 -26.23 13.44 11.32
N ILE A 675 -27.00 14.39 10.77
CA ILE A 675 -26.83 14.88 9.39
C ILE A 675 -25.42 15.48 9.16
N GLY A 676 -24.82 16.10 10.18
CA GLY A 676 -23.48 16.70 10.12
C GLY A 676 -22.32 15.70 10.19
N GLU A 677 -22.58 14.45 10.58
CA GLU A 677 -21.53 13.44 10.84
C GLU A 677 -21.27 12.57 9.61
N GLU A 678 -20.43 13.04 8.68
CA GLU A 678 -20.26 12.42 7.36
C GLU A 678 -19.81 10.94 7.43
N GLN A 679 -18.92 10.61 8.38
CA GLN A 679 -18.41 9.25 8.53
C GLN A 679 -19.47 8.28 9.07
N LEU A 680 -20.26 8.70 10.06
CA LEU A 680 -21.38 7.91 10.58
C LEU A 680 -22.40 7.63 9.46
N ILE A 681 -22.74 8.65 8.67
CA ILE A 681 -23.65 8.50 7.53
C ILE A 681 -23.10 7.50 6.49
N LYS A 682 -21.80 7.56 6.18
CA LYS A 682 -21.16 6.57 5.28
C LYS A 682 -21.33 5.14 5.83
N ASP A 683 -21.20 4.93 7.14
CA ASP A 683 -21.37 3.60 7.74
C ASP A 683 -22.82 3.13 7.79
N VAL A 684 -23.76 4.04 8.05
CA VAL A 684 -25.21 3.75 8.00
C VAL A 684 -25.61 3.29 6.59
N ILE A 685 -25.10 3.95 5.55
CA ILE A 685 -25.31 3.51 4.17
C ILE A 685 -24.68 2.14 3.90
N LYS A 686 -23.47 1.88 4.41
CA LYS A 686 -22.84 0.55 4.24
C LYS A 686 -23.64 -0.55 4.94
N LEU A 687 -24.27 -0.28 6.08
CA LEU A 687 -25.19 -1.20 6.76
C LEU A 687 -26.44 -1.44 5.89
N PHE A 688 -27.07 -0.38 5.38
CA PHE A 688 -28.25 -0.53 4.54
C PHE A 688 -27.96 -1.35 3.28
N LEU A 689 -26.84 -1.06 2.60
CA LEU A 689 -26.40 -1.85 1.46
C LEU A 689 -26.09 -3.31 1.82
N ALA A 690 -25.67 -3.62 3.05
CA ALA A 690 -25.46 -5.00 3.50
C ALA A 690 -26.78 -5.77 3.73
N LEU A 691 -27.87 -5.06 4.09
CA LEU A 691 -29.20 -5.65 4.21
C LEU A 691 -29.82 -5.97 2.85
N VAL A 692 -29.50 -5.19 1.83
CA VAL A 692 -30.14 -5.27 0.51
C VAL A 692 -29.31 -6.05 -0.52
N LYS A 693 -27.98 -6.08 -0.40
CA LYS A 693 -27.13 -6.87 -1.30
C LYS A 693 -27.16 -8.35 -0.91
N SER A 694 -28.04 -9.09 -1.56
CA SER A 694 -28.13 -10.56 -1.47
C SER A 694 -27.50 -11.26 -2.67
N LYS A 695 -27.24 -12.57 -2.56
CA LYS A 695 -26.78 -13.37 -3.72
C LYS A 695 -27.87 -13.34 -4.81
N PRO A 696 -27.53 -13.16 -6.11
CA PRO A 696 -28.48 -13.17 -7.23
C PRO A 696 -28.93 -14.60 -7.62
N LYS A 697 -29.31 -15.38 -6.60
CA LYS A 697 -30.04 -16.66 -6.65
C LYS A 697 -30.99 -16.83 -5.44
N PHE A 698 -30.71 -16.15 -4.32
CA PHE A 698 -31.48 -16.24 -3.06
C PHE A 698 -31.63 -14.84 -2.43
N PRO A 699 -32.63 -14.04 -2.85
CA PRO A 699 -32.82 -12.67 -2.37
C PRO A 699 -33.55 -12.58 -1.02
N ASP A 700 -33.32 -13.53 -0.12
CA ASP A 700 -34.16 -13.69 1.08
C ASP A 700 -34.12 -12.46 2.00
N LYS A 701 -32.94 -11.81 2.13
CA LYS A 701 -32.79 -10.55 2.89
C LYS A 701 -33.61 -9.41 2.29
N THR A 702 -33.52 -9.24 0.97
CA THR A 702 -34.23 -8.16 0.26
C THR A 702 -35.73 -8.39 0.28
N LEU A 703 -36.18 -9.64 0.19
CA LEU A 703 -37.59 -10.00 0.34
C LEU A 703 -38.13 -9.67 1.74
N CYS A 704 -37.34 -9.90 2.80
CA CYS A 704 -37.73 -9.48 4.16
C CYS A 704 -37.75 -7.95 4.33
N VAL A 705 -36.84 -7.22 3.67
CA VAL A 705 -36.87 -5.75 3.64
C VAL A 705 -38.14 -5.24 2.94
N LEU A 706 -38.56 -5.89 1.85
CA LEU A 706 -39.81 -5.55 1.14
C LEU A 706 -41.08 -5.78 1.98
N LYS A 707 -41.05 -6.74 2.91
CA LYS A 707 -42.16 -6.99 3.85
C LYS A 707 -42.25 -5.96 4.98
N SER A 708 -41.21 -5.16 5.19
CA SER A 708 -41.15 -4.20 6.28
C SER A 708 -41.93 -2.92 5.98
N ASP A 709 -42.83 -2.53 6.89
CA ASP A 709 -43.54 -1.26 6.81
C ASP A 709 -42.61 -0.03 6.94
N ARG A 710 -41.38 -0.23 7.44
CA ARG A 710 -40.38 0.85 7.64
C ARG A 710 -39.71 1.29 6.34
N LEU A 711 -39.73 0.46 5.30
CA LEU A 711 -39.12 0.80 4.01
C LEU A 711 -39.75 2.05 3.39
N GLY A 712 -41.08 2.21 3.53
CA GLY A 712 -41.79 3.39 3.01
C GLY A 712 -41.26 4.71 3.58
N GLN A 713 -40.86 4.73 4.86
CA GLN A 713 -40.29 5.92 5.51
C GLN A 713 -38.93 6.30 4.90
N LEU A 714 -38.10 5.30 4.57
CA LEU A 714 -36.81 5.52 3.92
C LEU A 714 -36.96 5.96 2.46
N ILE A 715 -37.93 5.42 1.73
CA ILE A 715 -38.26 5.86 0.37
C ILE A 715 -38.74 7.32 0.39
N ASP A 716 -39.63 7.66 1.32
CA ASP A 716 -40.12 9.03 1.48
C ASP A 716 -39.00 10.00 1.88
N LEU A 717 -38.09 9.58 2.76
CA LEU A 717 -36.91 10.35 3.13
C LEU A 717 -35.98 10.60 1.94
N ALA A 718 -35.81 9.61 1.05
CA ALA A 718 -34.95 9.73 -0.13
C ALA A 718 -35.58 10.57 -1.27
N ILE A 719 -36.90 10.52 -1.44
CA ILE A 719 -37.59 11.10 -2.62
C ILE A 719 -38.33 12.40 -2.30
N LYS A 720 -39.03 12.47 -1.17
CA LYS A 720 -39.96 13.57 -0.83
C LYS A 720 -39.33 14.67 0.03
N ASN A 721 -38.34 14.35 0.87
CA ASN A 721 -37.78 15.34 1.79
C ASN A 721 -36.81 16.33 1.11
N HIS A 722 -36.97 17.62 1.45
CA HIS A 722 -36.11 18.74 1.01
C HIS A 722 -34.90 18.97 1.93
N LEU A 723 -34.62 18.06 2.87
CA LEU A 723 -33.50 18.22 3.80
C LEU A 723 -32.17 18.09 3.05
N ALA A 724 -31.24 19.01 3.35
CA ALA A 724 -29.90 19.01 2.81
C ALA A 724 -29.05 17.88 3.45
N PHE A 725 -29.23 16.65 2.98
CA PHE A 725 -28.37 15.53 3.38
C PHE A 725 -27.01 15.57 2.67
N PRO A 726 -25.95 15.01 3.28
CA PRO A 726 -24.69 14.76 2.60
C PRO A 726 -24.90 13.95 1.31
N GLN A 727 -24.15 14.28 0.25
CA GLN A 727 -24.27 13.60 -1.06
C GLN A 727 -24.08 12.08 -0.95
N ALA A 728 -23.24 11.62 -0.03
CA ALA A 728 -23.00 10.20 0.25
C ALA A 728 -24.27 9.48 0.74
N ALA A 729 -25.09 10.13 1.58
CA ALA A 729 -26.34 9.60 2.08
C ALA A 729 -27.35 9.41 0.95
N LYS A 730 -27.56 10.47 0.15
CA LYS A 730 -28.54 10.47 -0.96
C LYS A 730 -28.21 9.41 -2.00
N ARG A 731 -26.97 9.41 -2.48
CA ARG A 731 -26.48 8.39 -3.44
C ARG A 731 -26.59 6.97 -2.87
N GLY A 732 -26.34 6.81 -1.57
CA GLY A 732 -26.40 5.55 -0.85
C GLY A 732 -27.81 4.98 -0.73
N LEU A 733 -28.75 5.80 -0.27
CA LEU A 733 -30.16 5.44 -0.12
C LEU A 733 -30.77 5.02 -1.46
N LEU A 734 -30.56 5.82 -2.51
CA LEU A 734 -31.11 5.50 -3.82
C LEU A 734 -30.41 4.33 -4.51
N CYS A 735 -29.13 4.11 -4.22
CA CYS A 735 -28.45 2.87 -4.61
C CYS A 735 -29.12 1.65 -3.97
N ALA A 736 -29.42 1.70 -2.67
CA ALA A 736 -30.11 0.61 -1.99
C ALA A 736 -31.54 0.40 -2.54
N ILE A 737 -32.32 1.47 -2.72
CA ILE A 737 -33.67 1.42 -3.30
C ILE A 737 -33.66 0.79 -4.71
N ALA A 738 -32.67 1.12 -5.55
CA ALA A 738 -32.51 0.50 -6.85
C ALA A 738 -32.15 -0.99 -6.78
N ILE A 739 -31.39 -1.44 -5.78
CA ILE A 739 -31.11 -2.87 -5.59
C ILE A 739 -32.38 -3.60 -5.10
N ILE A 740 -33.18 -2.99 -4.23
CA ILE A 740 -34.45 -3.57 -3.72
C ILE A 740 -35.38 -3.93 -4.87
N GLY A 741 -35.53 -3.04 -5.85
CA GLY A 741 -36.40 -3.28 -7.01
C GLY A 741 -36.01 -4.51 -7.82
N GLY A 742 -34.73 -4.91 -7.82
CA GLY A 742 -34.25 -6.11 -8.53
C GLY A 742 -34.65 -7.44 -7.91
N ALA A 743 -35.15 -7.45 -6.67
CA ALA A 743 -35.71 -8.65 -6.06
C ALA A 743 -37.18 -8.91 -6.46
N LEU A 744 -37.86 -7.89 -7.00
CA LEU A 744 -39.23 -7.99 -7.50
C LEU A 744 -39.24 -8.63 -8.90
N LYS A 745 -40.40 -9.14 -9.32
CA LYS A 745 -40.58 -9.75 -10.64
C LYS A 745 -41.75 -9.11 -11.38
N ASN A 746 -41.59 -8.91 -12.69
CA ASN A 746 -42.65 -8.54 -13.64
C ASN A 746 -43.45 -7.30 -13.21
N ASP A 747 -44.76 -7.42 -13.02
CA ASP A 747 -45.67 -6.28 -12.79
C ASP A 747 -45.41 -5.55 -11.46
N ASP A 748 -44.93 -6.24 -10.43
CA ASP A 748 -44.61 -5.62 -9.14
C ASP A 748 -43.33 -4.77 -9.23
N GLU A 749 -42.40 -5.17 -10.10
CA GLU A 749 -41.20 -4.39 -10.41
C GLU A 749 -41.57 -3.07 -11.10
N GLU A 750 -42.41 -3.10 -12.14
CA GLU A 750 -42.84 -1.89 -12.87
C GLU A 750 -43.63 -0.90 -11.98
N ARG A 751 -44.47 -1.44 -11.07
CA ARG A 751 -45.17 -0.65 -10.06
C ARG A 751 -44.19 0.01 -9.09
N TYR A 752 -43.16 -0.72 -8.66
CA TYR A 752 -42.13 -0.19 -7.77
C TYR A 752 -41.32 0.94 -8.44
N TRP A 753 -40.92 0.77 -9.70
CA TRP A 753 -40.24 1.82 -10.46
C TRP A 753 -41.10 3.07 -10.66
N SER A 754 -42.41 2.88 -10.86
CA SER A 754 -43.38 3.97 -10.94
C SER A 754 -43.51 4.76 -9.64
N GLN A 755 -43.37 4.10 -8.49
CA GLN A 755 -43.44 4.74 -7.16
C GLN A 755 -42.10 5.31 -6.68
N THR A 756 -40.99 5.04 -7.38
CA THR A 756 -39.64 5.45 -6.97
C THR A 756 -38.96 6.31 -8.03
N ILE A 757 -38.41 5.68 -9.08
CA ILE A 757 -37.61 6.35 -10.13
C ILE A 757 -38.47 7.32 -10.94
N LYS A 758 -39.71 6.94 -11.30
CA LYS A 758 -40.58 7.81 -12.10
C LYS A 758 -40.91 9.13 -11.40
N LEU A 759 -41.13 9.11 -10.08
CA LEU A 759 -41.33 10.34 -9.29
C LEU A 759 -40.12 11.28 -9.36
N LEU A 760 -38.90 10.74 -9.39
CA LEU A 760 -37.68 11.55 -9.56
C LEU A 760 -37.60 12.15 -10.96
N VAL A 761 -37.96 11.38 -12.00
CA VAL A 761 -38.01 11.85 -13.39
C VAL A 761 -39.07 12.95 -13.55
N ASP A 762 -40.25 12.77 -12.99
CA ASP A 762 -41.34 13.75 -13.03
C ASP A 762 -40.93 15.04 -12.30
N ARG A 763 -40.30 14.93 -11.12
CA ARG A 763 -39.76 16.08 -10.38
C ARG A 763 -38.66 16.80 -11.17
N PHE A 764 -37.76 16.07 -11.82
CA PHE A 764 -36.72 16.65 -12.68
C PHE A 764 -37.34 17.42 -13.85
N ASN A 765 -38.34 16.85 -14.50
CA ASN A 765 -39.07 17.52 -15.57
C ASN A 765 -39.83 18.76 -15.07
N GLN A 766 -40.42 18.73 -13.88
CA GLN A 766 -41.09 19.89 -13.27
C GLN A 766 -40.13 21.04 -12.99
N VAL A 767 -38.95 20.74 -12.42
CA VAL A 767 -37.89 21.73 -12.17
C VAL A 767 -37.44 22.39 -13.47
N LEU A 768 -37.36 21.62 -14.56
CA LEU A 768 -36.94 22.14 -15.87
C LEU A 768 -38.05 22.85 -16.66
N SER A 769 -39.31 22.46 -16.49
CA SER A 769 -40.42 22.92 -17.34
C SER A 769 -41.18 24.14 -16.80
N GLY A 770 -41.02 24.47 -15.51
CA GLY A 770 -41.91 25.36 -14.76
C GLY A 770 -42.07 26.81 -15.28
N ASN A 771 -41.27 27.25 -16.26
CA ASN A 771 -41.35 28.58 -16.87
C ASN A 771 -41.53 28.55 -18.41
N GLY A 772 -41.77 27.38 -19.03
CA GLY A 772 -41.87 27.27 -20.50
C GLY A 772 -40.53 27.46 -21.26
N SER A 773 -39.42 27.58 -20.53
CA SER A 773 -38.03 27.62 -21.01
C SER A 773 -37.12 27.14 -19.88
N VAL A 774 -35.91 26.66 -20.18
CA VAL A 774 -34.92 26.24 -19.16
C VAL A 774 -34.75 27.36 -18.13
N PRO A 775 -34.84 27.10 -16.81
CA PRO A 775 -34.80 28.15 -15.80
C PRO A 775 -33.54 29.02 -15.89
N SER A 776 -33.68 30.31 -15.58
CA SER A 776 -32.55 31.24 -15.60
C SER A 776 -31.42 30.75 -14.67
N PRO A 777 -30.15 30.75 -15.12
CA PRO A 777 -29.01 30.21 -14.36
C PRO A 777 -28.69 30.97 -13.07
N HIS A 778 -29.37 32.10 -12.80
CA HIS A 778 -29.16 32.93 -11.62
C HIS A 778 -29.92 32.47 -10.36
N GLN A 779 -30.93 31.61 -10.48
CA GLN A 779 -31.72 31.14 -9.33
C GLN A 779 -30.99 30.03 -8.54
N GLU A 780 -30.52 30.33 -7.33
CA GLU A 780 -29.77 29.38 -6.48
C GLU A 780 -30.58 28.14 -6.08
N ASP A 781 -31.87 28.31 -5.77
CA ASP A 781 -32.74 27.20 -5.38
C ASP A 781 -32.88 26.15 -6.49
N VAL A 782 -32.86 26.57 -7.76
CA VAL A 782 -32.92 25.68 -8.91
C VAL A 782 -31.57 24.96 -9.11
N LYS A 783 -30.43 25.65 -8.91
CA LYS A 783 -29.08 25.04 -8.93
C LYS A 783 -29.00 23.88 -7.93
N ILE A 784 -29.43 24.13 -6.69
CA ILE A 784 -29.39 23.14 -5.59
C ILE A 784 -30.29 21.95 -5.91
N GLN A 785 -31.50 22.18 -6.43
CA GLN A 785 -32.42 21.11 -6.81
C GLN A 785 -31.88 20.26 -7.97
N ILE A 786 -31.20 20.86 -8.95
CA ILE A 786 -30.56 20.12 -10.04
C ILE A 786 -29.40 19.27 -9.52
N ILE A 787 -28.54 19.83 -8.68
CA ILE A 787 -27.43 19.10 -8.03
C ILE A 787 -27.97 17.88 -7.27
N ASP A 788 -29.02 18.11 -6.47
CA ASP A 788 -29.68 17.06 -5.69
C ASP A 788 -30.24 15.95 -6.57
N LEU A 789 -30.95 16.30 -7.64
CA LEU A 789 -31.55 15.31 -8.54
C LEU A 789 -30.48 14.54 -9.34
N LEU A 790 -29.41 15.18 -9.79
CA LEU A 790 -28.29 14.50 -10.43
C LEU A 790 -27.62 13.50 -9.47
N ASP A 791 -27.44 13.87 -8.20
CA ASP A 791 -26.94 12.95 -7.18
C ASP A 791 -27.88 11.78 -6.92
N CYS A 792 -29.19 12.03 -6.96
CA CYS A 792 -30.19 10.98 -6.88
C CYS A 792 -30.06 9.98 -8.04
N PHE A 793 -29.96 10.47 -9.29
CA PHE A 793 -29.79 9.60 -10.45
C PHE A 793 -28.44 8.85 -10.46
N ILE A 794 -27.36 9.47 -9.98
CA ILE A 794 -26.09 8.78 -9.75
C ILE A 794 -26.26 7.65 -8.73
N GLY A 795 -27.03 7.86 -7.67
CA GLY A 795 -27.40 6.83 -6.70
C GLY A 795 -28.12 5.66 -7.34
N VAL A 796 -29.18 5.94 -8.09
CA VAL A 796 -29.96 4.92 -8.84
C VAL A 796 -29.05 4.12 -9.77
N ALA A 797 -28.22 4.79 -10.57
CA ALA A 797 -27.31 4.12 -11.51
C ALA A 797 -26.26 3.24 -10.81
N LYS A 798 -25.81 3.61 -9.60
CA LYS A 798 -24.89 2.77 -8.80
C LYS A 798 -25.53 1.47 -8.31
N GLY A 799 -26.83 1.46 -8.09
CA GLY A 799 -27.60 0.31 -7.59
C GLY A 799 -28.08 -0.66 -8.68
N VAL A 800 -27.78 -0.39 -9.95
CA VAL A 800 -28.14 -1.27 -11.06
C VAL A 800 -27.39 -2.60 -10.97
N GLU A 801 -28.15 -3.68 -11.10
CA GLU A 801 -27.65 -5.05 -11.24
C GLU A 801 -27.86 -5.54 -12.68
N THR A 802 -27.24 -6.66 -13.04
CA THR A 802 -27.31 -7.20 -14.41
C THR A 802 -28.75 -7.53 -14.84
N SER A 803 -29.62 -7.88 -13.90
CA SER A 803 -31.04 -8.17 -14.14
C SER A 803 -31.91 -6.93 -14.33
N THR A 804 -31.57 -5.81 -13.67
CA THR A 804 -32.40 -4.58 -13.66
C THR A 804 -31.92 -3.51 -14.64
N ALA A 805 -30.80 -3.74 -15.32
CA ALA A 805 -30.17 -2.76 -16.20
C ALA A 805 -31.13 -2.23 -17.29
N HIS A 806 -31.85 -3.10 -17.99
CA HIS A 806 -32.80 -2.71 -19.05
C HIS A 806 -34.00 -1.91 -18.49
N SER A 807 -34.63 -2.40 -17.41
CA SER A 807 -35.78 -1.75 -16.77
C SER A 807 -35.43 -0.34 -16.31
N ILE A 808 -34.33 -0.19 -15.56
CA ILE A 808 -33.89 1.10 -15.04
C ILE A 808 -33.45 2.03 -16.18
N PHE A 809 -32.75 1.52 -17.19
CA PHE A 809 -32.35 2.31 -18.35
C PHE A 809 -33.57 2.92 -19.07
N ARG A 810 -34.66 2.16 -19.25
CA ARG A 810 -35.89 2.68 -19.87
C ARG A 810 -36.47 3.90 -19.14
N HIS A 811 -36.46 3.91 -17.80
CA HIS A 811 -36.96 5.04 -17.01
C HIS A 811 -36.00 6.22 -16.95
N VAL A 812 -34.69 5.96 -16.93
CA VAL A 812 -33.65 6.99 -16.82
C VAL A 812 -33.30 7.63 -18.17
N LYS A 813 -33.54 6.91 -19.27
CA LYS A 813 -33.29 7.34 -20.65
C LYS A 813 -33.76 8.77 -20.95
N PRO A 814 -35.01 9.19 -20.66
CA PRO A 814 -35.47 10.55 -20.93
C PRO A 814 -34.61 11.63 -20.26
N VAL A 815 -34.09 11.35 -19.06
CA VAL A 815 -33.20 12.27 -18.33
C VAL A 815 -31.84 12.37 -19.01
N LEU A 816 -31.27 11.24 -19.46
CA LEU A 816 -29.98 11.21 -20.16
C LEU A 816 -29.99 12.11 -21.40
N PHE A 817 -31.05 12.04 -22.21
CA PHE A 817 -31.19 12.87 -23.41
C PHE A 817 -31.37 14.38 -23.13
N LEU A 818 -31.68 14.78 -21.89
CA LEU A 818 -31.75 16.19 -21.48
C LEU A 818 -30.39 16.74 -21.01
N LEU A 819 -29.43 15.87 -20.67
CA LEU A 819 -28.13 16.27 -20.12
C LEU A 819 -27.30 17.16 -21.04
N PRO A 820 -27.21 16.93 -22.38
CA PRO A 820 -26.44 17.81 -23.26
C PRO A 820 -26.96 19.26 -23.27
N ASN A 821 -28.29 19.41 -23.23
CA ASN A 821 -28.93 20.72 -23.14
C ASN A 821 -28.63 21.36 -21.79
N LEU A 822 -28.77 20.61 -20.68
CA LEU A 822 -28.48 21.12 -19.34
C LEU A 822 -27.02 21.57 -19.21
N LEU A 823 -26.08 20.81 -19.76
CA LEU A 823 -24.66 21.13 -19.79
C LEU A 823 -24.42 22.48 -20.49
N THR A 824 -25.05 22.69 -21.65
CA THR A 824 -24.94 23.95 -22.40
C THR A 824 -25.46 25.15 -21.60
N HIS A 825 -26.56 24.99 -20.85
CA HIS A 825 -27.16 26.08 -20.07
C HIS A 825 -26.40 26.38 -18.77
N TYR A 826 -25.81 25.37 -18.12
CA TYR A 826 -25.14 25.48 -16.81
C TYR A 826 -23.61 25.38 -16.87
N HIS A 827 -22.99 25.58 -18.03
CA HIS A 827 -21.54 25.41 -18.24
C HIS A 827 -20.63 26.25 -17.32
N HIS A 828 -21.13 27.38 -16.81
CA HIS A 828 -20.40 28.22 -15.85
C HIS A 828 -20.30 27.62 -14.44
N TYR A 829 -21.17 26.68 -14.06
CA TYR A 829 -21.20 26.05 -12.74
C TYR A 829 -20.65 24.62 -12.80
N GLN A 830 -19.33 24.48 -12.68
CA GLN A 830 -18.62 23.23 -12.96
C GLN A 830 -19.03 22.05 -12.05
N VAL A 831 -19.58 22.28 -10.85
CA VAL A 831 -20.21 21.21 -10.02
C VAL A 831 -21.32 20.48 -10.79
N ILE A 832 -22.19 21.21 -11.51
CA ILE A 832 -23.26 20.60 -12.32
C ILE A 832 -22.65 19.85 -13.51
N VAL A 833 -21.65 20.43 -14.18
CA VAL A 833 -20.94 19.79 -15.30
C VAL A 833 -20.29 18.49 -14.86
N GLN A 834 -19.60 18.50 -13.71
CA GLN A 834 -18.97 17.33 -13.10
C GLN A 834 -20.01 16.25 -12.77
N LEU A 835 -21.16 16.61 -12.21
CA LEU A 835 -22.23 15.66 -11.91
C LEU A 835 -22.85 15.05 -13.16
N ILE A 836 -23.05 15.83 -14.22
CA ILE A 836 -23.53 15.33 -15.52
C ILE A 836 -22.56 14.28 -16.08
N LEU A 837 -21.27 14.60 -16.16
CA LEU A 837 -20.24 13.69 -16.66
C LEU A 837 -20.11 12.44 -15.76
N LYS A 838 -20.20 12.62 -14.44
CA LYS A 838 -20.16 11.53 -13.47
C LYS A 838 -21.36 10.61 -13.59
N PHE A 839 -22.53 11.15 -13.89
CA PHE A 839 -23.72 10.36 -14.12
C PHE A 839 -23.58 9.48 -15.37
N LEU A 840 -23.12 10.06 -16.49
CA LEU A 840 -22.79 9.30 -17.71
C LEU A 840 -21.74 8.20 -17.43
N TYR A 841 -20.69 8.53 -16.67
CA TYR A 841 -19.65 7.56 -16.28
C TYR A 841 -20.19 6.41 -15.43
N VAL A 842 -21.06 6.68 -14.46
CA VAL A 842 -21.64 5.63 -13.63
C VAL A 842 -22.57 4.74 -14.45
N CYS A 843 -23.38 5.33 -15.34
CA CYS A 843 -24.22 4.58 -16.28
C CYS A 843 -23.39 3.70 -17.21
N SER A 844 -22.28 4.22 -17.77
CA SER A 844 -21.41 3.44 -18.65
C SER A 844 -20.83 2.22 -17.92
N ARG A 845 -20.39 2.41 -16.67
CA ARG A 845 -19.79 1.33 -15.86
C ARG A 845 -20.79 0.28 -15.39
N ARG A 846 -22.04 0.66 -15.11
CA ARG A 846 -23.04 -0.22 -14.45
C ARG A 846 -24.06 -0.82 -15.41
N MET A 847 -24.45 -0.09 -16.45
CA MET A 847 -25.51 -0.51 -17.37
C MET A 847 -24.96 -1.06 -18.70
N LEU A 848 -23.93 -0.43 -19.28
CA LEU A 848 -23.55 -0.59 -20.69
C LEU A 848 -23.30 -2.05 -21.14
N ASN A 849 -22.66 -2.86 -20.28
CA ASN A 849 -22.38 -4.27 -20.59
C ASN A 849 -23.64 -5.15 -20.65
N CYS A 850 -24.72 -4.72 -20.01
CA CYS A 850 -25.96 -5.50 -19.93
C CYS A 850 -26.97 -5.09 -21.00
N LEU A 851 -26.87 -3.87 -21.56
CA LEU A 851 -27.82 -3.32 -22.53
C LEU A 851 -27.78 -4.07 -23.88
N ASN A 852 -28.88 -3.99 -24.63
CA ASN A 852 -28.95 -4.53 -26.00
C ASN A 852 -28.27 -3.58 -27.00
N GLU A 853 -27.92 -4.07 -28.20
CA GLU A 853 -27.22 -3.26 -29.22
C GLU A 853 -27.94 -1.96 -29.58
N GLN A 854 -29.27 -1.95 -29.65
CA GLN A 854 -30.04 -0.73 -29.88
C GLN A 854 -29.87 0.29 -28.74
N GLU A 855 -29.98 -0.16 -27.49
CA GLU A 855 -29.85 0.69 -26.29
C GLU A 855 -28.41 1.20 -26.10
N LYS A 856 -27.41 0.38 -26.43
CA LYS A 856 -26.00 0.80 -26.46
C LYS A 856 -25.78 1.93 -27.46
N ASN A 857 -26.33 1.81 -28.67
CA ASN A 857 -26.23 2.85 -29.69
C ASN A 857 -26.88 4.16 -29.24
N GLU A 858 -28.07 4.10 -28.64
CA GLU A 858 -28.74 5.26 -28.07
C GLU A 858 -27.90 5.92 -26.95
N PHE A 859 -27.27 5.12 -26.10
CA PHE A 859 -26.37 5.63 -25.06
C PHE A 859 -25.10 6.26 -25.63
N TYR A 860 -24.48 5.65 -26.65
CA TYR A 860 -23.33 6.22 -27.35
C TYR A 860 -23.66 7.56 -28.01
N GLN A 861 -24.83 7.68 -28.64
CA GLN A 861 -25.31 8.94 -29.20
C GLN A 861 -25.49 10.02 -28.13
N CYS A 862 -26.06 9.67 -26.97
CA CYS A 862 -26.19 10.59 -25.84
C CYS A 862 -24.81 11.06 -25.32
N CYS A 863 -23.83 10.16 -25.21
CA CYS A 863 -22.47 10.51 -24.82
C CYS A 863 -21.81 11.45 -25.83
N ILE A 864 -21.93 11.20 -27.14
CA ILE A 864 -21.41 12.10 -28.18
C ILE A 864 -22.03 13.50 -28.06
N GLN A 865 -23.35 13.59 -27.94
CA GLN A 865 -24.03 14.89 -27.80
C GLN A 865 -23.57 15.66 -26.56
N ALA A 866 -23.36 14.96 -25.43
CA ALA A 866 -22.84 15.56 -24.21
C ALA A 866 -21.38 16.02 -24.37
N ILE A 867 -20.53 15.23 -25.04
CA ILE A 867 -19.15 15.56 -25.38
C ILE A 867 -19.09 16.81 -26.28
N GLU A 868 -19.92 16.87 -27.32
CA GLU A 868 -20.01 18.01 -28.23
C GLU A 868 -20.53 19.28 -27.52
N ALA A 869 -21.48 19.13 -26.60
CA ALA A 869 -21.93 20.23 -25.74
C ALA A 869 -20.79 20.72 -24.83
N TYR A 870 -20.05 19.81 -24.20
CA TYR A 870 -18.91 20.14 -23.35
C TYR A 870 -17.80 20.85 -24.13
N ALA A 871 -17.47 20.35 -25.33
CA ALA A 871 -16.49 20.97 -26.21
C ALA A 871 -16.87 22.41 -26.55
N ARG A 872 -18.10 22.63 -27.02
CA ARG A 872 -18.59 23.97 -27.37
C ARG A 872 -18.51 24.97 -26.22
N CYS A 873 -18.69 24.52 -24.99
CA CYS A 873 -18.68 25.41 -23.82
C CYS A 873 -17.28 25.68 -23.25
N ASN A 874 -16.27 24.86 -23.59
CA ASN A 874 -14.93 24.97 -23.02
C ASN A 874 -13.83 25.32 -24.04
N ILE A 875 -14.12 25.29 -25.34
CA ILE A 875 -13.22 25.80 -26.38
C ILE A 875 -12.98 27.30 -26.13
N ASN A 876 -11.71 27.69 -25.90
CA ASN A 876 -11.24 29.06 -25.63
C ASN A 876 -11.67 29.67 -24.28
N ARG A 877 -12.03 28.85 -23.29
CA ARG A 877 -12.32 29.36 -21.93
C ARG A 877 -11.02 29.81 -21.25
N VAL A 878 -10.94 31.08 -20.84
CA VAL A 878 -9.82 31.64 -20.07
C VAL A 878 -10.35 31.97 -18.66
N SER A 879 -9.82 31.31 -17.63
CA SER A 879 -10.11 31.65 -16.22
C SER A 879 -9.26 32.85 -15.78
N VAL A 880 -9.83 33.74 -14.96
CA VAL A 880 -9.18 35.01 -14.57
C VAL A 880 -8.41 34.89 -13.25
N ASP A 881 -8.97 34.15 -12.29
CA ASP A 881 -8.42 34.00 -10.95
C ASP A 881 -7.74 32.63 -10.79
N THR A 882 -6.48 32.64 -10.37
CA THR A 882 -5.56 31.47 -10.34
C THR A 882 -6.02 30.30 -9.47
N THR A 883 -7.00 30.49 -8.58
CA THR A 883 -7.61 29.42 -7.76
C THR A 883 -8.63 28.56 -8.52
N ASP A 884 -9.11 29.02 -9.68
CA ASP A 884 -9.98 28.22 -10.54
C ASP A 884 -9.21 27.07 -11.22
N GLU A 885 -7.89 27.16 -11.38
CA GLU A 885 -7.08 26.12 -12.06
C GLU A 885 -7.14 24.75 -11.34
N GLU A 886 -7.16 24.71 -10.00
CA GLU A 886 -7.29 23.45 -9.24
C GLU A 886 -8.71 22.86 -9.30
N ASN A 887 -9.73 23.72 -9.44
CA ASN A 887 -11.12 23.31 -9.56
C ASN A 887 -11.43 22.79 -10.97
N THR A 888 -10.89 23.47 -11.99
CA THR A 888 -11.25 23.37 -13.40
C THR A 888 -10.88 22.07 -14.09
N PHE A 889 -10.07 21.18 -13.49
CA PHE A 889 -9.75 19.89 -14.11
C PHE A 889 -10.52 18.69 -13.53
N GLN A 890 -11.31 18.86 -12.47
CA GLN A 890 -12.06 17.74 -11.87
C GLN A 890 -13.10 17.12 -12.83
N ASP A 891 -13.77 17.95 -13.61
CA ASP A 891 -14.63 17.54 -14.72
C ASP A 891 -13.83 16.85 -15.83
N ILE A 892 -12.63 17.35 -16.17
CA ILE A 892 -11.74 16.73 -17.16
C ILE A 892 -11.30 15.33 -16.71
N VAL A 893 -10.97 15.14 -15.42
CA VAL A 893 -10.64 13.81 -14.86
C VAL A 893 -11.82 12.86 -14.98
N VAL A 894 -13.04 13.31 -14.64
CA VAL A 894 -14.26 12.50 -14.79
C VAL A 894 -14.54 12.19 -16.26
N PHE A 895 -14.28 13.13 -17.17
CA PHE A 895 -14.40 12.94 -18.60
C PHE A 895 -13.40 11.89 -19.12
N MET A 896 -12.12 11.96 -18.77
CA MET A 896 -11.13 10.94 -19.13
C MET A 896 -11.50 9.56 -18.59
N ARG A 897 -12.06 9.48 -17.37
CA ARG A 897 -12.59 8.24 -16.79
C ARG A 897 -13.78 7.68 -17.56
N LEU A 898 -14.70 8.55 -18.00
CA LEU A 898 -15.81 8.17 -18.90
C LEU A 898 -15.29 7.56 -20.19
N LEU A 899 -14.38 8.25 -20.88
CA LEU A 899 -13.81 7.76 -22.14
C LEU A 899 -13.10 6.42 -21.97
N ARG A 900 -12.30 6.27 -20.91
CA ARG A 900 -11.62 5.00 -20.61
C ARG A 900 -12.63 3.86 -20.38
N GLU A 901 -13.71 4.10 -19.65
CA GLU A 901 -14.74 3.08 -19.37
C GLU A 901 -15.49 2.68 -20.65
N LEU A 902 -15.81 3.63 -21.53
CA LEU A 902 -16.48 3.34 -22.80
C LEU A 902 -15.67 2.39 -23.70
N LEU A 903 -14.33 2.37 -23.56
CA LEU A 903 -13.44 1.42 -24.26
C LEU A 903 -13.34 0.05 -23.59
N THR A 904 -13.94 -0.19 -22.42
CA THR A 904 -13.86 -1.50 -21.75
C THR A 904 -14.84 -2.53 -22.30
N THR A 905 -15.86 -2.10 -23.03
CA THR A 905 -16.94 -2.95 -23.54
C THR A 905 -16.56 -3.63 -24.85
N ASN A 906 -15.57 -4.52 -24.81
CA ASN A 906 -15.32 -5.43 -25.92
C ASN A 906 -16.29 -6.62 -25.81
N SER A 907 -17.47 -6.50 -26.44
CA SER A 907 -17.94 -7.66 -27.19
C SER A 907 -16.92 -7.86 -28.31
N PRO A 908 -16.28 -9.03 -28.46
CA PRO A 908 -15.52 -9.30 -29.67
C PRO A 908 -16.46 -9.03 -30.83
N THR A 909 -16.05 -8.15 -31.73
CA THR A 909 -16.61 -8.07 -33.08
C THR A 909 -16.71 -9.51 -33.59
N CYS A 910 -17.94 -9.95 -33.84
CA CYS A 910 -18.24 -11.16 -34.57
C CYS A 910 -17.68 -10.97 -35.98
N SER A 911 -16.40 -11.24 -36.16
CA SER A 911 -15.85 -11.61 -37.44
C SER A 911 -16.25 -13.06 -37.65
N ASP A 912 -17.11 -13.28 -38.65
CA ASP A 912 -17.46 -14.55 -39.26
C ASP A 912 -18.39 -15.50 -38.48
N LEU A 913 -19.67 -15.53 -38.88
CA LEU A 913 -20.48 -16.72 -39.21
C LEU A 913 -21.99 -16.40 -39.18
N SER A 914 -22.48 -15.57 -40.10
CA SER A 914 -23.81 -15.75 -40.69
C SER A 914 -23.98 -14.82 -41.89
N GLY A 915 -23.67 -15.34 -43.08
CA GLY A 915 -24.24 -14.79 -44.30
C GLY A 915 -25.75 -15.04 -44.27
N ASN A 916 -26.53 -13.99 -43.98
CA ASN A 916 -27.79 -13.70 -44.66
C ASN A 916 -28.35 -12.36 -44.17
N GLY A 917 -28.70 -11.51 -45.15
CA GLY A 917 -28.83 -10.08 -45.00
C GLY A 917 -29.96 -9.58 -44.10
N SER A 918 -29.64 -8.51 -43.37
CA SER A 918 -30.39 -7.25 -43.42
C SER A 918 -29.43 -6.15 -42.96
N GLU A 919 -29.12 -5.24 -43.87
CA GLU A 919 -28.40 -4.00 -43.57
C GLU A 919 -29.28 -3.14 -42.63
N GLN A 920 -29.01 -3.22 -41.32
CA GLN A 920 -29.28 -2.12 -40.42
C GLN A 920 -27.92 -1.59 -39.95
N ASN A 921 -27.50 -0.49 -40.59
CA ASN A 921 -26.30 0.27 -40.25
C ASN A 921 -26.42 0.84 -38.83
N PHE A 922 -25.97 0.10 -37.82
CA PHE A 922 -25.67 0.67 -36.51
C PHE A 922 -24.33 1.42 -36.60
N ASN A 923 -24.39 2.74 -36.80
CA ASN A 923 -23.29 3.58 -37.28
C ASN A 923 -22.31 4.12 -36.21
N THR A 924 -22.46 3.80 -34.92
CA THR A 924 -21.64 4.43 -33.86
C THR A 924 -20.96 3.40 -32.97
N SER A 925 -19.65 3.20 -33.16
CA SER A 925 -18.86 2.31 -32.30
C SER A 925 -18.37 3.02 -31.03
N SER A 926 -18.06 2.27 -29.97
CA SER A 926 -17.44 2.80 -28.75
C SER A 926 -16.11 3.53 -29.02
N ALA A 927 -15.35 3.06 -30.01
CA ALA A 927 -14.12 3.70 -30.46
C ALA A 927 -14.38 5.06 -31.10
N ASP A 928 -15.50 5.24 -31.81
CA ASP A 928 -15.85 6.53 -32.42
C ASP A 928 -16.24 7.56 -31.35
N VAL A 929 -16.95 7.14 -30.29
CA VAL A 929 -17.24 7.99 -29.12
C VAL A 929 -15.94 8.40 -28.42
N PHE A 930 -14.99 7.46 -28.27
CA PHE A 930 -13.69 7.75 -27.68
C PHE A 930 -12.89 8.77 -28.50
N VAL A 931 -12.81 8.60 -29.82
CA VAL A 931 -12.10 9.52 -30.70
C VAL A 931 -12.75 10.90 -30.69
N ALA A 932 -14.08 10.98 -30.66
CA ALA A 932 -14.81 12.24 -30.50
C ALA A 932 -14.43 12.95 -29.19
N GLY A 933 -14.33 12.21 -28.07
CA GLY A 933 -13.87 12.77 -26.80
C GLY A 933 -12.39 13.14 -26.78
N LEU A 934 -11.54 12.33 -27.40
CA LEU A 934 -10.10 12.57 -27.50
C LEU A 934 -9.80 13.88 -28.25
N ASN A 935 -10.54 14.18 -29.32
CA ASN A 935 -10.49 15.45 -30.06
C ASN A 935 -10.78 16.68 -29.18
N VAL A 936 -11.52 16.50 -28.09
CA VAL A 936 -11.85 17.58 -27.14
C VAL A 936 -10.80 17.71 -26.06
N ILE A 937 -10.36 16.60 -25.48
CA ILE A 937 -9.45 16.60 -24.33
C ILE A 937 -8.02 16.99 -24.73
N MET A 938 -7.50 16.47 -25.85
CA MET A 938 -6.11 16.69 -26.23
C MET A 938 -5.74 18.17 -26.41
N PRO A 939 -6.55 19.01 -27.10
CA PRO A 939 -6.28 20.44 -27.18
C PRO A 939 -6.36 21.18 -25.83
N MET A 940 -7.11 20.64 -24.86
CA MET A 940 -7.24 21.22 -23.52
C MET A 940 -6.05 20.88 -22.61
N MET A 941 -5.28 19.82 -22.92
CA MET A 941 -4.14 19.39 -22.10
C MET A 941 -2.90 20.26 -22.36
N THR A 942 -2.81 21.37 -21.64
CA THR A 942 -1.65 22.27 -21.67
C THR A 942 -0.49 21.74 -20.80
N MET A 943 0.72 22.25 -21.03
CA MET A 943 1.89 21.93 -20.22
C MET A 943 1.69 22.24 -18.73
N GLU A 944 0.98 23.31 -18.40
CA GLU A 944 0.68 23.68 -17.00
C GLU A 944 -0.26 22.67 -16.35
N LEU A 945 -1.30 22.20 -17.06
CA LEU A 945 -2.21 21.18 -16.56
C LEU A 945 -1.51 19.82 -16.38
N LEU A 946 -0.59 19.47 -17.28
CA LEU A 946 0.18 18.22 -17.15
C LEU A 946 1.20 18.23 -15.99
N LYS A 947 1.45 19.38 -15.35
CA LYS A 947 2.23 19.43 -14.09
C LYS A 947 1.50 18.79 -12.91
N PHE A 948 0.16 18.65 -12.98
CA PHE A 948 -0.62 17.96 -11.95
C PHE A 948 -0.49 16.43 -12.13
N PRO A 949 0.18 15.70 -11.21
CA PRO A 949 0.56 14.30 -11.44
C PRO A 949 -0.64 13.36 -11.64
N SER A 950 -1.72 13.58 -10.89
CA SER A 950 -2.95 12.78 -10.99
C SER A 950 -3.64 12.94 -12.34
N LEU A 951 -3.67 14.16 -12.87
CA LEU A 951 -4.25 14.47 -14.18
C LEU A 951 -3.39 13.90 -15.32
N CYS A 952 -2.07 14.10 -15.23
CA CYS A 952 -1.10 13.59 -16.19
C CYS A 952 -1.19 12.06 -16.31
N ASN A 953 -1.21 11.35 -15.17
CA ASN A 953 -1.36 9.90 -15.17
C ASN A 953 -2.70 9.46 -15.79
N GLU A 954 -3.83 10.07 -15.42
CA GLU A 954 -5.13 9.72 -16.00
C GLU A 954 -5.18 9.95 -17.54
N TYR A 955 -4.53 11.00 -18.04
CA TYR A 955 -4.40 11.30 -19.47
C TYR A 955 -3.62 10.22 -20.23
N TYR A 956 -2.41 9.88 -19.77
CA TYR A 956 -1.61 8.84 -20.42
C TYR A 956 -2.23 7.44 -20.27
N GLN A 957 -2.88 7.13 -19.14
CA GLN A 957 -3.64 5.89 -18.95
C GLN A 957 -4.83 5.78 -19.92
N MET A 958 -5.50 6.90 -20.22
CA MET A 958 -6.57 6.94 -21.22
C MET A 958 -6.04 6.60 -22.63
N ILE A 959 -4.92 7.20 -23.05
CA ILE A 959 -4.27 6.91 -24.34
C ILE A 959 -3.78 5.46 -24.41
N SER A 960 -3.13 4.99 -23.34
CA SER A 960 -2.69 3.61 -23.19
C SER A 960 -3.84 2.62 -23.36
N ARG A 961 -5.03 2.93 -22.82
CA ARG A 961 -6.21 2.10 -23.02
C ARG A 961 -6.63 2.02 -24.49
N LEU A 962 -6.58 3.11 -25.24
CA LEU A 962 -6.87 3.07 -26.68
C LEU A 962 -5.86 2.17 -27.42
N SER A 963 -4.57 2.26 -27.07
CA SER A 963 -3.51 1.46 -27.70
C SER A 963 -3.65 -0.05 -27.45
N THR A 964 -4.18 -0.44 -26.30
CA THR A 964 -4.38 -1.86 -25.93
C THR A 964 -5.64 -2.45 -26.54
N VAL A 965 -6.71 -1.66 -26.65
CA VAL A 965 -8.03 -2.14 -27.08
C VAL A 965 -8.20 -2.06 -28.59
N ASN A 966 -7.85 -0.93 -29.22
CA ASN A 966 -8.06 -0.67 -30.65
C ASN A 966 -6.88 0.09 -31.28
N PRO A 967 -5.66 -0.51 -31.35
CA PRO A 967 -4.50 0.14 -31.98
C PRO A 967 -4.72 0.48 -33.46
N ASN A 968 -5.61 -0.27 -34.13
CA ASN A 968 -6.10 -0.01 -35.49
C ASN A 968 -6.66 1.43 -35.67
N LYS A 969 -7.35 1.97 -34.67
CA LYS A 969 -7.92 3.33 -34.73
C LYS A 969 -6.86 4.41 -34.55
N ILE A 970 -5.80 4.16 -33.77
CA ILE A 970 -4.64 5.07 -33.63
C ILE A 970 -3.94 5.23 -34.98
N CYS A 971 -3.75 4.12 -35.70
CA CYS A 971 -3.11 4.11 -37.01
C CYS A 971 -3.90 4.92 -38.06
N ASN A 972 -5.22 5.03 -37.89
CA ASN A 972 -6.14 5.68 -38.83
C ASN A 972 -6.55 7.10 -38.41
N LEU A 973 -5.96 7.68 -37.35
CA LEU A 973 -6.20 9.08 -36.97
C LEU A 973 -5.69 10.02 -38.06
N GLN A 974 -6.50 11.01 -38.47
CA GLN A 974 -6.15 11.97 -39.52
C GLN A 974 -5.91 13.38 -38.95
N GLY A 975 -5.11 14.19 -39.65
CA GLY A 975 -4.97 15.63 -39.40
C GLY A 975 -4.19 15.99 -38.13
N ASP A 976 -4.64 17.02 -37.42
CA ASP A 976 -3.93 17.60 -36.27
C ASP A 976 -3.97 16.70 -35.02
N LEU A 977 -4.99 15.86 -34.86
CA LEU A 977 -5.11 14.94 -33.72
C LEU A 977 -3.96 13.93 -33.69
N HIS A 978 -3.59 13.40 -34.86
CA HIS A 978 -2.46 12.48 -34.98
C HIS A 978 -1.14 13.17 -34.53
N ARG A 979 -0.90 14.40 -35.01
CA ARG A 979 0.30 15.17 -34.63
C ARG A 979 0.34 15.46 -33.13
N GLN A 980 -0.77 15.88 -32.53
CA GLN A 980 -0.85 16.13 -31.09
C GLN A 980 -0.59 14.87 -30.26
N LEU A 981 -0.99 13.69 -30.76
CA LEU A 981 -0.81 12.42 -30.05
C LEU A 981 0.66 12.02 -30.04
N MET A 982 1.32 12.12 -31.20
CA MET A 982 2.75 11.85 -31.31
C MET A 982 3.55 12.81 -30.42
N ASN A 983 3.23 14.11 -30.45
CA ASN A 983 3.87 15.12 -29.60
C ASN A 983 3.64 14.84 -28.09
N SER A 984 2.45 14.35 -27.72
CA SER A 984 2.15 13.97 -26.33
C SER A 984 3.00 12.78 -25.88
N ILE A 985 3.18 11.77 -26.73
CA ILE A 985 4.03 10.61 -26.43
C ILE A 985 5.50 11.04 -26.32
N GLU A 986 5.98 11.90 -27.22
CA GLU A 986 7.33 12.47 -27.17
C GLU A 986 7.56 13.24 -25.86
N LEU A 987 6.63 14.13 -25.51
CA LEU A 987 6.67 14.88 -24.26
C LEU A 987 6.70 13.94 -23.04
N GLY A 988 5.90 12.87 -23.10
CA GLY A 988 5.79 11.81 -22.11
C GLY A 988 7.10 11.11 -21.78
N LEU A 989 7.94 10.91 -22.81
CA LEU A 989 9.24 10.26 -22.70
C LEU A 989 10.35 11.17 -22.19
N VAL A 990 10.20 12.49 -22.30
CA VAL A 990 11.29 13.46 -22.05
C VAL A 990 11.08 14.30 -20.78
N SER A 991 9.83 14.61 -20.43
CA SER A 991 9.54 15.74 -19.52
C SER A 991 8.98 15.34 -18.14
N PHE A 992 8.48 14.11 -17.97
CA PHE A 992 7.77 13.68 -16.75
C PHE A 992 8.51 12.54 -16.02
N ASP A 993 7.84 11.93 -15.05
CA ASP A 993 8.39 10.86 -14.22
C ASP A 993 8.55 9.51 -14.96
N SER A 994 9.14 8.55 -14.24
CA SER A 994 9.36 7.20 -14.77
C SER A 994 8.08 6.42 -15.05
N GLU A 995 6.98 6.70 -14.33
CA GLU A 995 5.70 6.02 -14.52
C GLU A 995 5.07 6.42 -15.86
N ILE A 996 5.07 7.72 -16.19
CA ILE A 996 4.60 8.21 -17.48
C ILE A 996 5.47 7.69 -18.63
N THR A 997 6.80 7.65 -18.44
CA THR A 997 7.72 7.09 -19.42
C THR A 997 7.42 5.61 -19.70
N GLU A 998 7.11 4.83 -18.66
CA GLU A 998 6.68 3.43 -18.80
C GLU A 998 5.37 3.30 -19.58
N ILE A 999 4.37 4.14 -19.29
CA ILE A 999 3.09 4.15 -20.03
C ILE A 999 3.32 4.49 -21.51
N CYS A 1000 4.17 5.47 -21.81
CA CYS A 1000 4.52 5.84 -23.18
C CYS A 1000 5.25 4.71 -23.93
N CYS A 1001 6.19 4.04 -23.26
CA CYS A 1001 6.86 2.85 -23.80
C CYS A 1001 5.85 1.73 -24.12
N HIS A 1002 4.85 1.53 -23.26
CA HIS A 1002 3.77 0.57 -23.48
C HIS A 1002 2.89 0.94 -24.68
N ILE A 1003 2.52 2.22 -24.83
CA ILE A 1003 1.76 2.72 -25.99
C ILE A 1003 2.51 2.44 -27.30
N ILE A 1004 3.78 2.85 -27.39
CA ILE A 1004 4.61 2.67 -28.59
C ILE A 1004 4.73 1.18 -28.92
N LYS A 1005 4.96 0.34 -27.91
CA LYS A 1005 5.08 -1.10 -28.07
C LYS A 1005 3.81 -1.71 -28.70
N ASN A 1006 2.64 -1.44 -28.13
CA ASN A 1006 1.37 -2.01 -28.61
C ASN A 1006 1.06 -1.59 -30.06
N VAL A 1007 1.33 -0.32 -30.39
CA VAL A 1007 1.09 0.18 -31.76
C VAL A 1007 2.10 -0.40 -32.75
N ALA A 1008 3.37 -0.49 -32.38
CA ALA A 1008 4.40 -1.11 -33.21
C ALA A 1008 4.10 -2.59 -33.48
N GLU A 1009 3.70 -3.36 -32.46
CA GLU A 1009 3.26 -4.76 -32.64
C GLU A 1009 2.08 -4.87 -33.61
N HIS A 1010 1.08 -3.97 -33.49
CA HIS A 1010 -0.07 -3.98 -34.40
C HIS A 1010 0.29 -3.59 -35.84
N ILE A 1011 1.21 -2.64 -36.04
CA ILE A 1011 1.74 -2.26 -37.37
C ILE A 1011 2.45 -3.45 -38.01
N ALA A 1012 3.33 -4.12 -37.26
CA ALA A 1012 4.13 -5.23 -37.78
C ALA A 1012 3.28 -6.44 -38.22
N GLU A 1013 2.16 -6.70 -37.53
CA GLU A 1013 1.28 -7.84 -37.82
C GLU A 1013 0.26 -7.55 -38.92
N ASN A 1014 -0.23 -6.30 -39.07
CA ASN A 1014 -1.45 -6.01 -39.83
C ASN A 1014 -1.31 -4.94 -40.92
N ILE A 1015 -0.20 -4.19 -41.00
CA ILE A 1015 -0.03 -3.08 -41.94
C ILE A 1015 1.14 -3.37 -42.89
N SER A 1016 0.91 -3.28 -44.21
CA SER A 1016 1.96 -3.46 -45.20
C SER A 1016 2.89 -2.23 -45.28
N ALA A 1017 4.15 -2.48 -45.62
CA ALA A 1017 5.19 -1.44 -45.69
C ALA A 1017 4.90 -0.31 -46.70
N ASP A 1018 4.02 -0.54 -47.68
CA ASP A 1018 3.64 0.43 -48.70
C ASP A 1018 2.64 1.50 -48.21
N GLN A 1019 2.04 1.33 -47.03
CA GLN A 1019 1.07 2.29 -46.50
C GLN A 1019 1.76 3.44 -45.73
N PRO A 1020 1.25 4.69 -45.85
CA PRO A 1020 1.83 5.84 -45.15
C PRO A 1020 1.79 5.69 -43.62
N ASN A 1021 0.83 4.94 -43.10
CA ASN A 1021 0.68 4.66 -41.67
C ASN A 1021 1.79 3.75 -41.12
N TYR A 1022 2.52 3.04 -42.00
CA TYR A 1022 3.61 2.17 -41.60
C TYR A 1022 4.73 2.97 -40.92
N GLN A 1023 5.11 4.15 -41.43
CA GLN A 1023 6.21 4.96 -40.87
C GLN A 1023 5.89 5.73 -39.59
N MET A 1024 4.68 5.57 -39.04
CA MET A 1024 4.18 6.38 -37.91
C MET A 1024 5.11 6.36 -36.68
N MET A 1025 5.60 5.18 -36.29
CA MET A 1025 6.34 5.00 -35.04
C MET A 1025 7.87 5.12 -35.20
N ALA A 1026 8.36 5.24 -36.44
CA ALA A 1026 9.78 5.33 -36.76
C ALA A 1026 10.53 6.45 -36.01
N PRO A 1027 10.00 7.68 -35.87
CA PRO A 1027 10.72 8.78 -35.19
C PRO A 1027 11.09 8.48 -33.73
N PHE A 1028 10.28 7.68 -33.03
CA PHE A 1028 10.54 7.31 -31.64
C PHE A 1028 11.78 6.41 -31.49
N MET A 1029 12.20 5.71 -32.54
CA MET A 1029 13.44 4.94 -32.52
C MET A 1029 14.65 5.86 -32.32
N ASN A 1030 14.73 6.95 -33.09
CA ASN A 1030 15.81 7.93 -32.93
C ASN A 1030 15.73 8.64 -31.57
N LEU A 1031 14.52 9.02 -31.13
CA LEU A 1031 14.33 9.64 -29.81
C LEU A 1031 14.80 8.73 -28.67
N LEU A 1032 14.36 7.46 -28.64
CA LEU A 1032 14.76 6.51 -27.62
C LEU A 1032 16.26 6.25 -27.67
N MET A 1033 16.85 6.11 -28.86
CA MET A 1033 18.31 5.97 -29.02
C MET A 1033 19.07 7.18 -28.45
N ASN A 1034 18.60 8.40 -28.71
CA ASN A 1034 19.21 9.61 -28.13
C ASN A 1034 19.03 9.67 -26.61
N LEU A 1035 17.86 9.29 -26.07
CA LEU A 1035 17.62 9.22 -24.63
C LEU A 1035 18.53 8.19 -23.94
N ILE A 1036 18.75 7.04 -24.59
CA ILE A 1036 19.70 6.02 -24.15
C ILE A 1036 21.12 6.62 -24.16
N LEU A 1037 21.60 7.11 -25.31
CA LEU A 1037 22.98 7.58 -25.47
C LEU A 1037 23.31 8.81 -24.60
N SER A 1038 22.33 9.70 -24.35
CA SER A 1038 22.46 10.89 -23.50
C SER A 1038 22.26 10.63 -22.00
N ARG A 1039 22.02 9.36 -21.60
CA ARG A 1039 21.87 8.93 -20.21
C ARG A 1039 20.69 9.61 -19.47
N ARG A 1040 19.58 9.85 -20.17
CA ARG A 1040 18.35 10.40 -19.58
C ARG A 1040 17.34 9.34 -19.11
N ILE A 1041 17.71 8.06 -19.20
CA ILE A 1041 16.82 6.95 -18.83
C ILE A 1041 17.25 6.38 -17.49
N ASP A 1042 16.28 6.29 -16.58
CA ASP A 1042 16.48 5.65 -15.29
C ASP A 1042 16.76 4.16 -15.43
N CYS A 1043 17.59 3.62 -14.53
CA CYS A 1043 18.01 2.22 -14.57
C CYS A 1043 16.83 1.24 -14.44
N ASN A 1044 15.75 1.66 -13.79
CA ASN A 1044 14.52 0.89 -13.65
C ASN A 1044 13.76 0.74 -14.99
N LEU A 1045 13.93 1.68 -15.92
CA LEU A 1045 13.23 1.72 -17.21
C LEU A 1045 13.96 0.99 -18.33
N VAL A 1046 15.20 0.53 -18.08
CA VAL A 1046 16.04 -0.15 -19.07
C VAL A 1046 15.33 -1.35 -19.71
N SER A 1047 14.59 -2.14 -18.91
CA SER A 1047 13.85 -3.30 -19.42
C SER A 1047 12.70 -2.89 -20.35
N ASN A 1048 11.99 -1.82 -19.99
CA ASN A 1048 10.82 -1.34 -20.71
C ASN A 1048 11.23 -0.67 -22.02
N VAL A 1049 12.22 0.23 -21.95
CA VAL A 1049 12.80 0.88 -23.14
C VAL A 1049 13.44 -0.14 -24.07
N GLY A 1050 14.16 -1.13 -23.53
CA GLY A 1050 14.74 -2.21 -24.33
C GLY A 1050 13.66 -3.01 -25.07
N SER A 1051 12.52 -3.29 -24.42
CA SER A 1051 11.39 -3.92 -25.09
C SER A 1051 10.76 -3.06 -26.17
N THR A 1052 10.58 -1.77 -25.93
CA THR A 1052 10.01 -0.85 -26.91
C THR A 1052 10.95 -0.70 -28.13
N LEU A 1053 12.26 -0.56 -27.89
CA LEU A 1053 13.27 -0.51 -28.95
C LEU A 1053 13.28 -1.79 -29.78
N PHE A 1054 13.16 -2.97 -29.14
CA PHE A 1054 13.06 -4.24 -29.86
C PHE A 1054 11.86 -4.28 -30.81
N CYS A 1055 10.67 -3.88 -30.35
CA CYS A 1055 9.47 -3.86 -31.19
C CYS A 1055 9.60 -2.85 -32.36
N LEU A 1056 10.23 -1.70 -32.13
CA LEU A 1056 10.53 -0.74 -33.20
C LEU A 1056 11.57 -1.27 -34.19
N MET A 1057 12.62 -1.94 -33.73
CA MET A 1057 13.64 -2.56 -34.58
C MET A 1057 13.06 -3.69 -35.44
N TYR A 1058 12.10 -4.44 -34.89
CA TYR A 1058 11.35 -5.44 -35.64
C TYR A 1058 10.52 -4.81 -36.76
N CYS A 1059 9.93 -3.64 -36.52
CA CYS A 1059 9.18 -2.90 -37.53
C CYS A 1059 10.11 -2.25 -38.58
N TYR A 1060 11.15 -1.53 -38.17
CA TYR A 1060 11.93 -0.63 -39.02
C TYR A 1060 13.42 -0.99 -39.07
N HIS A 1061 13.74 -2.22 -39.47
CA HIS A 1061 15.11 -2.74 -39.44
C HIS A 1061 16.10 -1.92 -40.29
N GLU A 1062 15.71 -1.51 -41.50
CA GLU A 1062 16.59 -0.73 -42.38
C GLU A 1062 16.87 0.67 -41.86
N GLU A 1063 15.87 1.31 -41.23
CA GLU A 1063 16.02 2.64 -40.63
C GLU A 1063 16.92 2.59 -39.39
N PHE A 1064 16.82 1.53 -38.59
CA PHE A 1064 17.75 1.29 -37.48
C PHE A 1064 19.20 1.23 -37.97
N ILE A 1065 19.48 0.47 -39.05
CA ILE A 1065 20.84 0.37 -39.61
C ILE A 1065 21.36 1.74 -40.06
N LYS A 1066 20.51 2.55 -40.72
CA LYS A 1066 20.86 3.92 -41.14
C LYS A 1066 21.18 4.82 -39.94
N LEU A 1067 20.34 4.80 -38.91
CA LEU A 1067 20.56 5.58 -37.67
C LEU A 1067 21.87 5.17 -36.99
N VAL A 1068 22.16 3.88 -36.89
CA VAL A 1068 23.43 3.39 -36.32
C VAL A 1068 24.63 3.91 -37.12
N ALA A 1069 24.55 3.89 -38.46
CA ALA A 1069 25.61 4.43 -39.31
C ALA A 1069 25.82 5.95 -39.08
N GLU A 1070 24.74 6.72 -38.95
CA GLU A 1070 24.80 8.15 -38.64
C GLU A 1070 25.46 8.40 -37.27
N PHE A 1071 25.09 7.63 -36.24
CA PHE A 1071 25.71 7.73 -34.92
C PHE A 1071 27.20 7.38 -34.92
N LEU A 1072 27.61 6.39 -35.70
CA LEU A 1072 29.02 6.00 -35.84
C LEU A 1072 29.85 7.08 -36.56
N VAL A 1073 29.30 7.72 -37.58
CA VAL A 1073 29.95 8.84 -38.30
C VAL A 1073 30.04 10.08 -37.43
N ALA A 1074 29.05 10.33 -36.56
CA ALA A 1074 29.05 11.44 -35.63
C ALA A 1074 30.07 11.31 -34.48
N GLN A 1075 30.75 10.17 -34.31
CA GLN A 1075 31.75 10.00 -33.26
C GLN A 1075 33.12 10.57 -33.67
N PRO A 1076 33.66 11.55 -32.91
CA PRO A 1076 34.94 12.18 -33.26
C PRO A 1076 36.17 11.33 -32.94
N ASN A 1077 36.06 10.32 -32.06
CA ASN A 1077 37.17 9.46 -31.65
C ASN A 1077 37.12 8.08 -32.35
N PRO A 1078 38.12 7.71 -33.18
CA PRO A 1078 38.12 6.46 -33.95
C PRO A 1078 38.17 5.19 -33.07
N GLU A 1079 38.80 5.24 -31.89
CA GLU A 1079 38.83 4.08 -30.98
C GLU A 1079 37.47 3.83 -30.32
N ILE A 1080 36.73 4.91 -30.03
CA ILE A 1080 35.38 4.84 -29.47
C ILE A 1080 34.40 4.38 -30.56
N ALA A 1081 34.55 4.88 -31.79
CA ALA A 1081 33.75 4.46 -32.94
C ALA A 1081 33.91 2.95 -33.22
N GLY A 1082 35.14 2.40 -33.13
CA GLY A 1082 35.40 0.96 -33.24
C GLY A 1082 34.70 0.13 -32.15
N LYS A 1083 34.69 0.62 -30.90
CA LYS A 1083 33.98 -0.02 -29.78
C LYS A 1083 32.46 0.12 -29.87
N TRP A 1084 31.95 1.22 -30.39
CA TRP A 1084 30.52 1.39 -30.68
C TRP A 1084 30.08 0.42 -31.77
N THR A 1085 30.89 0.26 -32.82
CA THR A 1085 30.61 -0.69 -33.92
C THR A 1085 30.47 -2.11 -33.40
N SER A 1086 31.37 -2.56 -32.52
CA SER A 1086 31.27 -3.90 -31.92
C SER A 1086 30.09 -4.03 -30.96
N ALA A 1087 29.79 -2.99 -30.17
CA ALA A 1087 28.64 -2.99 -29.27
C ALA A 1087 27.30 -3.06 -30.03
N PHE A 1088 27.14 -2.29 -31.11
CA PHE A 1088 25.97 -2.35 -31.98
C PHE A 1088 25.85 -3.69 -32.71
N ALA A 1089 26.96 -4.27 -33.16
CA ALA A 1089 26.96 -5.61 -33.76
C ALA A 1089 26.49 -6.68 -32.77
N ASN A 1090 26.96 -6.61 -31.51
CA ASN A 1090 26.56 -7.53 -30.44
C ASN A 1090 25.10 -7.34 -30.01
N LEU A 1091 24.54 -6.14 -30.12
CA LEU A 1091 23.14 -5.86 -29.78
C LEU A 1091 22.18 -6.72 -30.63
N THR A 1092 22.49 -6.90 -31.92
CA THR A 1092 21.70 -7.69 -32.87
C THR A 1092 22.21 -9.11 -33.11
N ALA A 1093 23.32 -9.51 -32.47
CA ALA A 1093 23.93 -10.82 -32.67
C ALA A 1093 23.01 -11.96 -32.22
N ASP A 1094 22.88 -13.00 -33.07
CA ASP A 1094 22.09 -14.22 -32.84
C ASP A 1094 20.59 -14.02 -32.59
N ILE A 1095 20.03 -12.87 -33.02
CA ILE A 1095 18.60 -12.59 -32.97
C ILE A 1095 18.00 -12.85 -34.35
N GLN A 1096 17.33 -14.00 -34.49
CA GLN A 1096 16.44 -14.24 -35.63
C GLN A 1096 15.08 -13.62 -35.29
N PHE A 1097 14.71 -12.53 -35.97
CA PHE A 1097 13.40 -11.90 -35.83
C PHE A 1097 12.30 -12.88 -36.31
N PRO A 1098 11.56 -13.55 -35.41
CA PRO A 1098 10.65 -14.60 -35.82
C PRO A 1098 9.29 -14.02 -36.22
N VAL A 1099 8.53 -14.74 -37.04
CA VAL A 1099 7.15 -14.37 -37.40
C VAL A 1099 6.19 -14.57 -36.22
N HIS A 1100 6.43 -15.59 -35.40
CA HIS A 1100 5.71 -15.87 -34.16
C HIS A 1100 6.69 -16.27 -33.05
N GLY A 1101 6.38 -15.96 -31.79
CA GLY A 1101 7.18 -16.38 -30.62
C GLY A 1101 8.20 -15.33 -30.15
N GLN A 1102 7.74 -14.11 -29.89
CA GLN A 1102 8.55 -12.95 -29.49
C GLN A 1102 9.30 -13.11 -28.15
N SER A 1103 8.85 -13.99 -27.24
CA SER A 1103 9.34 -14.03 -25.85
C SER A 1103 10.83 -14.42 -25.71
N VAL A 1104 11.31 -15.41 -26.46
CA VAL A 1104 12.71 -15.89 -26.34
C VAL A 1104 13.69 -14.92 -27.00
N ALA A 1105 13.35 -14.38 -28.17
CA ALA A 1105 14.15 -13.36 -28.85
C ALA A 1105 14.20 -12.06 -28.04
N LEU A 1106 13.09 -11.66 -27.42
CA LEU A 1106 13.01 -10.49 -26.54
C LEU A 1106 13.86 -10.66 -25.27
N MET A 1107 13.85 -11.85 -24.63
CA MET A 1107 14.71 -12.12 -23.48
C MET A 1107 16.20 -12.05 -23.83
N LYS A 1108 16.60 -12.59 -24.99
CA LYS A 1108 17.98 -12.49 -25.48
C LYS A 1108 18.36 -11.04 -25.81
N PHE A 1109 17.49 -10.30 -26.51
CA PHE A 1109 17.71 -8.89 -26.80
C PHE A 1109 17.85 -8.06 -25.52
N ARG A 1110 17.01 -8.28 -24.51
CA ARG A 1110 17.12 -7.59 -23.21
C ARG A 1110 18.50 -7.81 -22.57
N LYS A 1111 19.01 -9.04 -22.60
CA LYS A 1111 20.35 -9.35 -22.10
C LYS A 1111 21.45 -8.61 -22.89
N ASN A 1112 21.40 -8.69 -24.23
CA ASN A 1112 22.34 -7.98 -25.09
C ASN A 1112 22.25 -6.45 -24.91
N PHE A 1113 21.04 -5.93 -24.65
CA PHE A 1113 20.78 -4.52 -24.43
C PHE A 1113 21.33 -4.02 -23.09
N GLU A 1114 21.25 -4.83 -22.03
CA GLU A 1114 21.92 -4.52 -20.75
C GLU A 1114 23.45 -4.45 -20.92
N GLU A 1115 24.04 -5.39 -21.67
CA GLU A 1115 25.46 -5.36 -22.00
C GLU A 1115 25.83 -4.16 -22.89
N PHE A 1116 24.98 -3.83 -23.86
CA PHE A 1116 25.13 -2.65 -24.71
C PHE A 1116 25.13 -1.36 -23.89
N ILE A 1117 24.18 -1.19 -22.97
CA ILE A 1117 24.09 -0.03 -22.08
C ILE A 1117 25.35 0.10 -21.23
N VAL A 1118 25.83 -0.98 -20.60
CA VAL A 1118 27.05 -0.93 -19.79
C VAL A 1118 28.27 -0.59 -20.65
N ASN A 1119 28.39 -1.13 -21.87
CA ASN A 1119 29.54 -0.87 -22.71
C ASN A 1119 29.51 0.52 -23.38
N VAL A 1120 28.35 0.97 -23.85
CA VAL A 1120 28.21 2.23 -24.60
C VAL A 1120 28.06 3.44 -23.68
N LEU A 1121 27.32 3.34 -22.56
CA LEU A 1121 27.21 4.47 -21.61
C LEU A 1121 28.52 4.77 -20.88
N ASN A 1122 29.35 3.75 -20.66
CA ASN A 1122 30.71 3.97 -20.12
C ASN A 1122 31.60 4.74 -21.12
N LEU A 1123 31.30 4.66 -22.43
CA LEU A 1123 32.08 5.28 -23.51
C LEU A 1123 31.52 6.65 -23.97
N SER A 1124 30.20 6.85 -23.96
CA SER A 1124 29.55 8.10 -24.40
C SER A 1124 29.80 9.28 -23.45
N ALA A 1125 30.07 9.01 -22.17
CA ALA A 1125 30.46 10.02 -21.18
C ALA A 1125 31.91 10.51 -21.31
N ILE A 1126 32.68 10.00 -22.29
CA ILE A 1126 34.10 10.32 -22.57
C ILE A 1126 34.29 11.05 -23.91
N GLN A 1127 33.21 11.56 -24.53
CA GLN A 1127 33.30 12.47 -25.69
C GLN A 1127 34.11 13.73 -25.36
#